data_AF-A0A6A5FGJ9-F1
#
_entry.id   AF-A0A6A5FGJ9-F1
#
_cell.length_a   1.000
_cell.length_b   1.000
_cell.length_c   1.000
_cell.angle_alpha   90.00
_cell.angle_beta   90.00
_cell.angle_gamma   90.00
#
_symmetry.space_group_name_H-M   'P 1'
#
loop_
_entity.id
_entity.type
_entity.pdbx_description
1 polymer ?
#
loop_
_entity_poly.entity_id
_entity_poly.type
_entity_poly.pdbx_seq_one_letter_code
_entity_poly.pdbx_strand_id
1 'polypeptide(L)'
;MTKGNPPADTSPALDSETEERIYRMEEDVRRLNQGLEILRGTVNGLEDSLRASLREDANRMLSALLSAAPGPVPAPVVASGPSTVGFVEIPGGDPETEGLDGRHVFPGLTELNGRVEELRTELQAKTTELQELKATVTGHDEALKKTLNRTGLVSDSNGNLGENAQKAMENLMDAKLSAARTEILGGFEERVESAEGRCKEKAGHLGGQCEREKSQRQEQMEDALEVSNTHLRTELRNLKAQIHGLKATESCSGRLSGLVERVHMLETSVAGLNQSQGHLRVELGGHKDHIEGMLEGRLGYVEAKLNLTGQIKSEESGRRRSVTDSNETGQGMEARMEGKMRDLEDRLLTALEELGNVTAPALLEGHAVPTLETELESLRGRLEVDVDRVQKHLSNLEILCSSSCSSPQNPSAFLGDSAVPSANLAEQQNVKEALNMQSDQLNSLNVTLQNILSRLTLRDQQKQAEGEYPIQGELTILKFNVRSVNHTLKGLQDSLGTMVHQVGQANSSWHEREARLAQQMKGVVQLVGHQASMLGAGERRLIRVKGELQEMKRRLADEVRGCRSTAMGVQKEVTEVGGRVTSVEDQCKGLNNLAEDLEKIREELERQSNGLLVQVNGTLSSHAQQLSELRGGLRNCTSQVEPTQQSLEPELRRGDTFTLN
;
A
#
# COMPACT_ATOMS: atom_id res chain seq x y z
N MET A 1 -65.32 8.61 26.40
CA MET A 1 -64.09 8.70 27.21
C MET A 1 -63.63 7.30 27.54
N THR A 2 -62.34 7.07 27.33
CA THR A 2 -61.65 5.81 27.03
C THR A 2 -61.24 5.02 28.28
N LYS A 3 -61.45 3.70 28.24
CA LYS A 3 -60.77 2.63 29.00
C LYS A 3 -60.82 1.43 28.06
N GLY A 4 -59.77 0.89 27.46
CA GLY A 4 -58.38 0.71 27.91
C GLY A 4 -58.16 -0.81 27.97
N ASN A 5 -58.01 -1.46 26.82
CA ASN A 5 -57.70 -2.89 26.71
C ASN A 5 -56.22 -3.16 27.04
N PRO A 6 -55.88 -4.32 27.63
CA PRO A 6 -54.48 -4.69 27.87
C PRO A 6 -53.82 -5.17 26.55
N PRO A 7 -52.50 -5.04 26.41
CA PRO A 7 -51.80 -5.43 25.18
C PRO A 7 -51.64 -6.95 25.13
N ALA A 8 -51.85 -7.50 23.94
CA ALA A 8 -51.47 -8.87 23.60
C ALA A 8 -49.95 -8.90 23.42
N ASP A 9 -49.26 -9.62 24.31
CA ASP A 9 -47.84 -9.89 24.22
C ASP A 9 -47.63 -11.02 23.19
N THR A 10 -47.61 -10.66 21.92
CA THR A 10 -47.09 -11.51 20.84
C THR A 10 -45.68 -11.03 20.50
N SER A 11 -44.71 -11.54 21.25
CA SER A 11 -43.31 -11.52 20.79
C SER A 11 -43.21 -12.41 19.55
N PRO A 12 -42.72 -11.92 18.40
CA PRO A 12 -42.44 -12.79 17.27
C PRO A 12 -41.29 -13.71 17.70
N ALA A 13 -41.52 -15.02 17.65
CA ALA A 13 -40.45 -15.99 17.78
C ALA A 13 -39.39 -15.65 16.72
N LEU A 14 -38.22 -15.17 17.18
CA LEU A 14 -37.08 -14.96 16.31
C LEU A 14 -36.73 -16.30 15.68
N ASP A 15 -36.50 -16.28 14.38
CA ASP A 15 -36.12 -17.45 13.61
C ASP A 15 -34.88 -18.09 14.26
N SER A 16 -34.87 -19.41 14.46
CA SER A 16 -33.80 -20.10 15.22
C SER A 16 -32.40 -19.80 14.66
N GLU A 17 -32.32 -19.51 13.36
CA GLU A 17 -31.09 -19.11 12.67
C GLU A 17 -30.61 -17.69 13.05
N THR A 18 -31.53 -16.76 13.31
CA THR A 18 -31.19 -15.41 13.84
C THR A 18 -30.72 -15.48 15.29
N GLU A 19 -31.32 -16.35 16.12
CA GLU A 19 -30.90 -16.52 17.51
C GLU A 19 -29.48 -17.14 17.59
N GLU A 20 -29.19 -18.14 16.74
CA GLU A 20 -27.86 -18.75 16.65
C GLU A 20 -26.78 -17.80 16.08
N ARG A 21 -27.17 -16.88 15.17
CA ARG A 21 -26.28 -15.80 14.69
C ARG A 21 -25.99 -14.76 15.77
N ILE A 22 -27.01 -14.37 16.55
CA ILE A 22 -26.84 -13.44 17.66
C ILE A 22 -25.95 -14.07 18.73
N TYR A 23 -26.15 -15.36 19.06
CA TYR A 23 -25.31 -16.06 20.03
C TYR A 23 -23.84 -16.14 19.60
N ARG A 24 -23.57 -16.42 18.32
CA ARG A 24 -22.20 -16.39 17.77
C ARG A 24 -21.59 -14.99 17.80
N MET A 25 -22.37 -13.96 17.50
CA MET A 25 -21.90 -12.58 17.52
C MET A 25 -21.63 -12.10 18.96
N GLU A 26 -22.43 -12.53 19.93
CA GLU A 26 -22.18 -12.27 21.36
C GLU A 26 -20.93 -13.00 21.87
N GLU A 27 -20.70 -14.23 21.43
CA GLU A 27 -19.49 -14.99 21.74
C GLU A 27 -18.24 -14.31 21.17
N ASP A 28 -18.30 -13.86 19.91
CA ASP A 28 -17.23 -13.12 19.25
C ASP A 28 -16.97 -11.77 19.93
N VAL A 29 -18.01 -11.05 20.35
CA VAL A 29 -17.88 -9.80 21.12
C VAL A 29 -17.26 -10.05 22.49
N ARG A 30 -17.66 -11.12 23.20
CA ARG A 30 -17.02 -11.49 24.48
C ARG A 30 -15.56 -11.84 24.30
N ARG A 31 -15.23 -12.63 23.27
CA ARG A 31 -13.85 -13.03 22.95
C ARG A 31 -12.99 -11.83 22.54
N LEU A 32 -13.55 -10.89 21.78
CA LEU A 32 -12.88 -9.64 21.41
C LEU A 32 -12.63 -8.75 22.64
N ASN A 33 -13.62 -8.62 23.53
CA ASN A 33 -13.49 -7.87 24.77
C ASN A 33 -12.43 -8.48 25.71
N GLN A 34 -12.36 -9.81 25.79
CA GLN A 34 -11.30 -10.51 26.51
C GLN A 34 -9.92 -10.25 25.88
N GLY A 35 -9.83 -10.27 24.55
CA GLY A 35 -8.60 -9.92 23.83
C GLY A 35 -8.15 -8.47 24.09
N LEU A 36 -9.10 -7.53 24.16
CA LEU A 36 -8.83 -6.13 24.45
C LEU A 36 -8.30 -5.93 25.89
N GLU A 37 -8.88 -6.61 26.87
CA GLU A 37 -8.42 -6.55 28.26
C GLU A 37 -7.04 -7.21 28.43
N ILE A 38 -6.76 -8.31 27.73
CA ILE A 38 -5.41 -8.90 27.69
C ILE A 38 -4.42 -7.91 27.08
N LEU A 39 -4.76 -7.28 25.95
CA LEU A 39 -3.89 -6.30 25.30
C LEU A 39 -3.64 -5.09 26.21
N ARG A 40 -4.67 -4.56 26.86
CA ARG A 40 -4.56 -3.48 27.85
C ARG A 40 -3.65 -3.86 29.01
N GLY A 41 -3.77 -5.09 29.51
CA GLY A 41 -2.85 -5.64 30.52
C GLY A 41 -1.40 -5.69 30.04
N THR A 42 -1.16 -6.13 28.80
CA THR A 42 0.20 -6.18 28.22
C THR A 42 0.80 -4.79 27.98
N VAL A 43 0.00 -3.81 27.56
CA VAL A 43 0.45 -2.42 27.35
C VAL A 43 0.80 -1.75 28.67
N ASN A 44 -0.04 -1.93 29.70
CA ASN A 44 0.26 -1.43 31.04
C ASN A 44 1.50 -2.12 31.64
N GLY A 45 1.64 -3.44 31.43
CA GLY A 45 2.84 -4.17 31.84
C GLY A 45 4.11 -3.71 31.12
N LEU A 46 4.00 -3.33 29.84
CA LEU A 46 5.11 -2.76 29.08
C LEU A 46 5.47 -1.35 29.56
N GLU A 47 4.48 -0.52 29.91
CA GLU A 47 4.69 0.80 30.51
C GLU A 47 5.41 0.71 31.86
N ASP A 48 4.99 -0.21 32.73
CA ASP A 48 5.64 -0.46 34.01
C ASP A 48 7.05 -1.02 33.84
N SER A 49 7.26 -1.91 32.86
CA SER A 49 8.58 -2.43 32.50
C SER A 49 9.52 -1.34 31.97
N LEU A 50 9.03 -0.45 31.10
CA LEU A 50 9.81 0.70 30.60
C LEU A 50 10.15 1.66 31.73
N ARG A 51 9.20 1.94 32.63
CA ARG A 51 9.41 2.80 33.81
C ARG A 51 10.43 2.20 34.78
N ALA A 52 10.39 0.89 34.97
CA ALA A 52 11.38 0.16 35.77
C ALA A 52 12.77 0.22 35.11
N SER A 53 12.85 -0.04 33.80
CA SER A 53 14.11 0.02 33.03
C SER A 53 14.72 1.41 33.03
N LEU A 54 13.92 2.47 32.86
CA LEU A 54 14.39 3.86 32.93
C LEU A 54 14.88 4.24 34.32
N ARG A 55 14.23 3.77 35.39
CA ARG A 55 14.70 3.97 36.77
C ARG A 55 15.98 3.20 37.05
N GLU A 56 16.12 1.99 36.53
CA GLU A 56 17.32 1.17 36.69
C GLU A 56 18.51 1.80 35.95
N ASP A 57 18.33 2.27 34.71
CA ASP A 57 19.37 2.96 33.95
C ASP A 57 19.78 4.29 34.58
N ALA A 58 18.82 5.08 35.08
CA ALA A 58 19.12 6.30 35.83
C ALA A 58 19.89 5.99 37.12
N ASN A 59 19.53 4.93 37.85
CA ASN A 59 20.25 4.49 39.04
C ASN A 59 21.64 3.90 38.71
N ARG A 60 21.82 3.21 37.59
CA ARG A 60 23.14 2.75 37.12
C ARG A 60 24.03 3.93 36.73
N MET A 61 23.48 4.93 36.06
CA MET A 61 24.21 6.14 35.68
C MET A 61 24.60 6.96 36.91
N LEU A 62 23.69 7.11 37.88
CA LEU A 62 24.00 7.72 39.19
C LEU A 62 25.03 6.91 39.98
N SER A 63 24.93 5.58 39.97
CA SER A 63 25.91 4.71 40.64
C SER A 63 27.28 4.78 39.96
N ALA A 64 27.34 4.88 38.63
CA ALA A 64 28.58 5.05 37.87
C ALA A 64 29.23 6.42 38.13
N LEU A 65 28.43 7.47 38.28
CA LEU A 65 28.91 8.82 38.64
C LEU A 65 29.35 8.91 40.10
N LEU A 66 28.67 8.22 41.02
CA LEU A 66 29.01 8.21 42.44
C LEU A 66 30.17 7.26 42.79
N SER A 67 30.40 6.22 41.99
CA SER A 67 31.55 5.29 42.15
C SER A 67 32.86 5.84 41.58
N ALA A 68 32.81 6.97 40.86
CA ALA A 68 33.98 7.67 40.34
C ALA A 68 34.48 8.73 41.33
N ALA A 69 34.91 8.30 42.51
CA ALA A 69 35.78 9.11 43.39
C ALA A 69 37.26 8.64 43.23
N PRO A 70 38.26 9.53 43.26
CA PRO A 70 39.53 9.28 42.59
C PRO A 70 40.69 8.87 43.52
N GLY A 71 41.46 7.89 43.08
CA GLY A 71 42.89 7.70 43.45
C GLY A 71 43.37 6.24 43.25
N PRO A 72 44.69 5.96 43.09
CA PRO A 72 45.85 6.79 42.72
C PRO A 72 46.62 6.25 41.49
N VAL A 73 47.81 6.84 41.23
CA VAL A 73 48.97 6.44 40.37
C VAL A 73 48.96 6.92 38.89
N PRO A 74 50.14 7.14 38.24
CA PRO A 74 50.96 8.36 38.27
C PRO A 74 51.13 9.01 36.87
N ALA A 75 51.46 10.30 36.80
CA ALA A 75 52.25 10.83 35.67
C ALA A 75 53.01 12.09 36.12
N PRO A 76 54.30 12.23 35.77
CA PRO A 76 55.05 13.42 36.15
C PRO A 76 54.75 14.59 35.20
N VAL A 77 54.56 15.74 35.86
CA VAL A 77 55.04 17.08 35.51
C VAL A 77 54.11 18.00 34.69
N VAL A 78 53.43 18.88 35.46
CA VAL A 78 53.38 20.37 35.38
C VAL A 78 52.83 20.96 34.07
N ALA A 79 51.91 21.91 33.99
CA ALA A 79 51.05 22.75 34.84
C ALA A 79 50.45 23.76 33.83
N SER A 80 49.34 24.48 33.97
CA SER A 80 48.22 24.54 34.90
C SER A 80 47.22 25.51 34.26
N GLY A 81 45.93 25.29 34.49
CA GLY A 81 44.92 26.31 34.34
C GLY A 81 43.56 25.77 34.77
N PRO A 82 43.06 26.15 35.95
CA PRO A 82 41.63 26.10 36.22
C PRO A 82 41.08 27.49 36.53
N SER A 83 39.94 27.80 35.93
CA SER A 83 38.98 28.76 36.48
C SER A 83 37.93 27.96 37.24
N THR A 84 37.62 28.36 38.49
CA THR A 84 36.22 28.58 38.97
C THR A 84 36.21 28.91 40.47
N VAL A 85 35.78 30.15 40.74
CA VAL A 85 34.88 30.66 41.80
C VAL A 85 35.25 30.49 43.28
N GLY A 86 35.22 31.62 43.98
CA GLY A 86 35.00 31.67 45.43
C GLY A 86 35.15 33.09 45.97
N PHE A 87 34.03 33.76 46.21
CA PHE A 87 33.93 34.92 47.12
C PHE A 87 34.54 34.57 48.49
N VAL A 88 35.30 35.51 49.08
CA VAL A 88 35.23 35.96 50.49
C VAL A 88 36.34 37.00 50.72
N GLU A 89 35.93 38.07 51.38
CA GLU A 89 36.68 39.24 51.82
C GLU A 89 37.73 38.95 52.93
N ILE A 90 38.90 39.62 52.78
CA ILE A 90 39.67 40.39 53.81
C ILE A 90 40.49 39.57 54.85
N PRO A 91 41.65 40.04 55.40
CA PRO A 91 42.53 41.20 55.12
C PRO A 91 44.05 40.89 55.02
N GLY A 92 44.79 41.83 54.41
CA GLY A 92 45.91 42.49 55.12
C GLY A 92 47.33 41.96 54.88
N GLY A 93 48.24 42.92 54.69
CA GLY A 93 49.63 42.78 55.12
C GLY A 93 50.68 42.75 54.01
N ASP A 94 51.02 43.95 53.53
CA ASP A 94 52.35 44.51 53.22
C ASP A 94 53.54 43.58 52.87
N PRO A 95 54.31 43.87 51.80
CA PRO A 95 55.45 43.04 51.38
C PRO A 95 56.81 43.62 51.81
N GLU A 96 57.61 42.79 52.45
CA GLU A 96 59.08 42.83 52.43
C GLU A 96 59.50 41.46 51.87
N THR A 97 60.48 41.24 51.00
CA THR A 97 61.68 41.97 50.59
C THR A 97 62.21 41.19 49.36
N GLU A 98 62.60 41.88 48.29
CA GLU A 98 63.98 41.89 47.73
C GLU A 98 64.25 41.00 46.50
N GLY A 99 64.93 41.63 45.51
CA GLY A 99 65.80 40.98 44.52
C GLY A 99 65.24 40.92 43.09
N LEU A 100 65.09 42.03 42.36
CA LEU A 100 66.09 42.64 41.45
C LEU A 100 66.70 41.68 40.40
N ASP A 101 66.18 41.71 39.17
CA ASP A 101 66.79 42.33 37.96
C ASP A 101 65.99 41.86 36.71
N GLY A 102 65.53 42.68 35.76
CA GLY A 102 65.87 44.08 35.50
C GLY A 102 66.05 44.38 34.01
N ARG A 103 65.24 43.82 33.06
CA ARG A 103 65.18 44.34 31.68
C ARG A 103 64.02 43.81 30.83
N HIS A 104 62.86 44.47 30.89
CA HIS A 104 62.09 44.90 29.72
C HIS A 104 61.10 45.98 30.18
N VAL A 105 61.27 47.16 29.60
CA VAL A 105 60.67 48.43 29.95
C VAL A 105 59.21 48.47 29.49
N PHE A 106 58.28 48.73 30.41
CA PHE A 106 56.92 49.14 30.10
C PHE A 106 56.94 50.60 29.60
N PRO A 107 56.24 50.96 28.50
CA PRO A 107 56.26 52.32 27.92
C PRO A 107 55.78 53.46 28.82
N GLY A 108 55.17 53.17 29.98
CA GLY A 108 54.60 54.19 30.88
C GLY A 108 55.56 54.81 31.89
N LEU A 109 56.73 54.19 32.17
CA LEU A 109 57.61 54.68 33.23
C LEU A 109 58.51 55.84 32.77
N THR A 110 58.93 55.86 31.50
CA THR A 110 59.73 56.97 30.94
C THR A 110 58.92 58.26 30.86
N GLU A 111 57.62 58.15 30.54
CA GLU A 111 56.71 59.29 30.48
C GLU A 111 56.36 59.80 31.88
N LEU A 112 56.16 58.91 32.86
CA LEU A 112 55.94 59.31 34.25
C LEU A 112 57.20 59.92 34.87
N ASN A 113 58.39 59.37 34.61
CA ASN A 113 59.65 59.95 35.06
C ASN A 113 59.94 61.31 34.39
N GLY A 114 59.57 61.47 33.12
CA GLY A 114 59.60 62.76 32.42
C GLY A 114 58.69 63.80 33.08
N ARG A 115 57.44 63.44 33.40
CA ARG A 115 56.49 64.31 34.10
C ARG A 115 56.90 64.63 35.54
N VAL A 116 57.57 63.70 36.23
CA VAL A 116 58.09 63.91 37.60
C VAL A 116 59.32 64.82 37.58
N GLU A 117 60.23 64.68 36.61
CA GLU A 117 61.35 65.61 36.45
C GLU A 117 60.90 66.99 35.95
N GLU A 118 59.90 67.05 35.07
CA GLU A 118 59.27 68.30 34.66
C GLU A 118 58.62 69.01 35.87
N LEU A 119 57.81 68.30 36.66
CA LEU A 119 57.27 68.83 37.92
C LEU A 119 58.36 69.22 38.93
N ARG A 120 59.47 68.48 39.00
CA ARG A 120 60.59 68.81 39.88
C ARG A 120 61.29 70.09 39.44
N THR A 121 61.55 70.25 38.14
CA THR A 121 62.16 71.46 37.57
C THR A 121 61.22 72.67 37.66
N GLU A 122 59.91 72.48 37.44
CA GLU A 122 58.87 73.50 37.61
C GLU A 122 58.74 73.92 39.08
N LEU A 123 58.74 72.97 40.01
CA LEU A 123 58.70 73.26 41.46
C LEU A 123 59.97 73.96 41.92
N GLN A 124 61.13 73.59 41.38
CA GLN A 124 62.40 74.24 41.67
C GLN A 124 62.44 75.67 41.09
N ALA A 125 61.93 75.88 39.88
CA ALA A 125 61.76 77.20 39.26
C ALA A 125 60.80 78.09 40.06
N LYS A 126 59.63 77.54 40.47
CA LYS A 126 58.68 78.23 41.35
C LYS A 126 59.29 78.55 42.71
N THR A 127 60.13 77.69 43.25
CA THR A 127 60.85 77.95 44.52
C THR A 127 61.87 79.07 44.37
N THR A 128 62.58 79.16 43.23
CA THR A 128 63.48 80.29 42.95
C THR A 128 62.74 81.60 42.73
N GLU A 129 61.60 81.58 42.01
CA GLU A 129 60.73 82.75 41.88
C GLU A 129 60.20 83.23 43.25
N LEU A 130 59.87 82.30 44.15
CA LEU A 130 59.38 82.63 45.49
C LEU A 130 60.50 83.15 46.41
N GLN A 131 61.75 82.70 46.23
CA GLN A 131 62.92 83.29 46.89
C GLN A 131 63.24 84.69 46.37
N GLU A 132 63.11 84.95 45.07
CA GLU A 132 63.29 86.26 44.47
C GLU A 132 62.17 87.24 44.89
N LEU A 133 60.93 86.77 44.96
CA LEU A 133 59.81 87.53 45.52
C LEU A 133 60.02 87.84 47.01
N LYS A 134 60.56 86.89 47.78
CA LYS A 134 60.93 87.14 49.17
C LYS A 134 62.06 88.17 49.29
N ALA A 135 63.07 88.12 48.43
CA ALA A 135 64.17 89.08 48.39
C ALA A 135 63.71 90.49 48.02
N THR A 136 62.82 90.61 47.03
CA THR A 136 62.22 91.90 46.62
C THR A 136 61.31 92.47 47.70
N VAL A 137 60.50 91.65 48.37
CA VAL A 137 59.68 92.08 49.52
C VAL A 137 60.55 92.52 50.69
N THR A 138 61.63 91.82 51.02
CA THR A 138 62.58 92.28 52.06
C THR A 138 63.35 93.54 51.64
N GLY A 139 63.62 93.73 50.35
CA GLY A 139 64.22 94.96 49.81
C GLY A 139 63.26 96.15 49.86
N HIS A 140 61.96 95.93 49.60
CA HIS A 140 60.91 96.93 49.79
C HIS A 140 60.70 97.25 51.28
N ASP A 141 60.84 96.28 52.18
CA ASP A 141 60.75 96.48 53.63
C ASP A 141 61.97 97.27 54.16
N GLU A 142 63.19 97.03 53.66
CA GLU A 142 64.35 97.87 53.93
C GLU A 142 64.24 99.29 53.32
N ALA A 143 63.63 99.42 52.14
CA ALA A 143 63.34 100.71 51.52
C ALA A 143 62.30 101.49 52.35
N LEU A 144 61.25 100.83 52.86
CA LEU A 144 60.25 101.39 53.78
C LEU A 144 60.87 101.80 55.12
N LYS A 145 61.84 101.03 55.63
CA LYS A 145 62.57 101.35 56.86
C LYS A 145 63.58 102.50 56.69
N LYS A 146 64.04 102.77 55.46
CA LYS A 146 64.87 103.94 55.10
C LYS A 146 64.05 105.21 54.85
N THR A 147 62.83 105.11 54.33
CA THR A 147 61.93 106.26 54.12
C THR A 147 61.27 106.74 55.41
N LEU A 148 60.98 105.83 56.35
CA LEU A 148 60.41 106.17 57.66
C LEU A 148 61.36 106.96 58.59
N ASN A 149 62.68 106.93 58.33
CA ASN A 149 63.70 107.57 59.16
C ASN A 149 64.27 108.89 58.61
N ARG A 150 63.76 109.42 57.48
CA ARG A 150 64.43 110.53 56.77
C ARG A 150 63.67 111.86 56.67
N THR A 151 62.42 112.06 57.13
CA THR A 151 61.82 113.39 56.94
C THR A 151 60.69 113.74 57.89
N GLY A 152 61.05 114.00 59.16
CA GLY A 152 60.30 114.93 60.00
C GLY A 152 61.05 116.25 60.09
N LEU A 153 60.59 117.31 59.41
CA LEU A 153 60.56 118.70 59.88
C LEU A 153 60.00 119.68 58.81
N VAL A 154 59.03 120.49 59.25
CA VAL A 154 58.55 121.82 58.74
C VAL A 154 57.74 121.81 57.42
N SER A 155 56.41 121.98 57.42
CA SER A 155 55.50 123.12 57.72
C SER A 155 55.31 124.17 56.60
N ASP A 156 54.04 124.22 56.17
CA ASP A 156 53.17 125.41 55.98
C ASP A 156 53.06 126.14 54.62
N SER A 157 51.83 126.02 54.08
CA SER A 157 50.89 127.11 53.71
C SER A 157 50.57 127.41 52.24
N ASN A 158 49.26 127.58 52.04
CA ASN A 158 48.49 128.19 50.93
C ASN A 158 48.38 127.38 49.62
N GLY A 159 47.22 127.20 48.98
CA GLY A 159 45.89 127.77 49.19
C GLY A 159 45.08 127.61 47.89
N ASN A 160 44.04 126.78 47.95
CA ASN A 160 42.73 126.97 47.29
C ASN A 160 42.60 127.08 45.75
N LEU A 161 43.52 126.51 44.95
CA LEU A 161 43.38 126.45 43.46
C LEU A 161 43.50 125.04 42.84
N GLY A 162 43.92 124.02 43.60
CA GLY A 162 44.14 122.64 43.10
C GLY A 162 42.93 121.69 43.21
N GLU A 163 41.97 121.99 44.08
CA GLU A 163 40.81 121.12 44.39
C GLU A 163 39.90 120.90 43.17
N ASN A 164 39.79 121.90 42.29
CA ASN A 164 39.01 121.80 41.06
C ASN A 164 39.71 121.00 39.96
N ALA A 165 41.04 121.03 39.89
CA ALA A 165 41.81 120.24 38.92
C ALA A 165 41.89 118.77 39.37
N GLN A 166 42.05 118.51 40.67
CA GLN A 166 42.02 117.18 41.27
C GLN A 166 40.65 116.51 41.06
N LYS A 167 39.56 117.20 41.39
CA LYS A 167 38.17 116.70 41.23
C LYS A 167 37.77 116.54 39.76
N ALA A 168 38.30 117.36 38.86
CA ALA A 168 38.09 117.20 37.42
C ALA A 168 38.82 115.97 36.87
N MET A 169 40.06 115.75 37.30
CA MET A 169 40.80 114.53 37.00
C MET A 169 40.10 113.32 37.62
N GLU A 170 39.53 113.49 38.82
CA GLU A 170 38.82 112.44 39.52
C GLU A 170 37.63 111.95 38.67
N ASN A 171 36.70 112.87 38.40
CA ASN A 171 35.53 112.57 37.57
C ASN A 171 35.88 112.02 36.18
N LEU A 172 37.01 112.43 35.59
CA LEU A 172 37.48 111.89 34.31
C LEU A 172 37.81 110.40 34.44
N MET A 173 38.65 110.03 35.41
CA MET A 173 39.05 108.64 35.53
C MET A 173 37.90 107.71 35.94
N ASP A 174 36.97 108.16 36.79
CA ASP A 174 35.76 107.38 37.12
C ASP A 174 34.84 107.24 35.90
N ALA A 175 34.71 108.30 35.08
CA ALA A 175 33.96 108.23 33.84
C ALA A 175 34.54 107.16 32.91
N LYS A 176 35.85 106.89 32.95
CA LYS A 176 36.44 105.88 32.05
C LYS A 176 36.74 104.54 32.68
N LEU A 177 36.70 104.42 34.00
CA LEU A 177 36.58 103.12 34.69
C LEU A 177 35.20 102.58 34.45
N SER A 178 34.18 103.43 34.60
CA SER A 178 32.81 103.07 34.27
C SER A 178 32.64 102.82 32.77
N ALA A 179 33.27 103.60 31.88
CA ALA A 179 33.25 103.31 30.44
C ALA A 179 33.97 101.99 30.11
N ALA A 180 35.18 101.75 30.61
CA ALA A 180 35.92 100.51 30.35
C ALA A 180 35.21 99.30 30.96
N ARG A 181 34.61 99.43 32.15
CA ARG A 181 33.83 98.36 32.80
C ARG A 181 32.56 98.05 32.04
N THR A 182 31.81 99.07 31.59
CA THR A 182 30.61 98.86 30.77
C THR A 182 30.96 98.29 29.39
N GLU A 183 32.09 98.68 28.81
CA GLU A 183 32.60 98.11 27.56
C GLU A 183 33.03 96.64 27.72
N ILE A 184 33.74 96.30 28.79
CA ILE A 184 34.17 94.91 29.07
C ILE A 184 32.97 94.03 29.42
N LEU A 185 32.09 94.50 30.31
CA LEU A 185 30.89 93.75 30.71
C LEU A 185 29.92 93.63 29.52
N GLY A 186 29.70 94.71 28.78
CA GLY A 186 28.86 94.67 27.57
C GLY A 186 29.44 93.76 26.50
N GLY A 187 30.76 93.80 26.24
CA GLY A 187 31.40 92.89 25.31
C GLY A 187 31.44 91.43 25.78
N PHE A 188 31.47 91.18 27.10
CA PHE A 188 31.33 89.82 27.64
C PHE A 188 29.89 89.33 27.56
N GLU A 189 28.92 90.16 27.93
CA GLU A 189 27.48 89.89 27.83
C GLU A 189 27.08 89.58 26.38
N GLU A 190 27.54 90.39 25.42
CA GLU A 190 27.33 90.13 23.98
C GLU A 190 27.93 88.80 23.53
N ARG A 191 29.15 88.45 24.00
CA ARG A 191 29.77 87.14 23.70
C ARG A 191 29.01 85.99 24.34
N VAL A 192 28.48 86.16 25.54
CA VAL A 192 27.67 85.15 26.25
C VAL A 192 26.33 84.97 25.55
N GLU A 193 25.63 86.05 25.22
CA GLU A 193 24.36 86.01 24.48
C GLU A 193 24.55 85.37 23.10
N SER A 194 25.64 85.71 22.41
CA SER A 194 26.02 85.10 21.13
C SER A 194 26.34 83.60 21.27
N ALA A 195 27.02 83.20 22.35
CA ALA A 195 27.31 81.79 22.63
C ALA A 195 26.05 81.01 23.04
N GLU A 196 25.17 81.59 23.84
CA GLU A 196 23.87 81.03 24.21
C GLU A 196 22.99 80.86 22.96
N GLY A 197 22.95 81.87 22.09
CA GLY A 197 22.27 81.80 20.80
C GLY A 197 22.77 80.64 19.93
N ARG A 198 24.09 80.51 19.76
CA ARG A 198 24.71 79.39 19.03
C ARG A 198 24.42 78.03 19.68
N CYS A 199 24.44 77.95 21.02
CA CYS A 199 24.10 76.73 21.74
C CYS A 199 22.63 76.34 21.55
N LYS A 200 21.71 77.32 21.62
CA LYS A 200 20.28 77.11 21.42
C LYS A 200 19.96 76.70 19.98
N GLU A 201 20.61 77.31 19.01
CA GLU A 201 20.51 76.93 17.60
C GLU A 201 21.03 75.50 17.37
N LYS A 202 22.23 75.18 17.89
CA LYS A 202 22.81 73.85 17.76
C LYS A 202 21.99 72.78 18.48
N ALA A 203 21.45 73.08 19.66
CA ALA A 203 20.53 72.21 20.39
C ALA A 203 19.22 71.99 19.61
N GLY A 204 18.67 73.05 19.01
CA GLY A 204 17.50 72.96 18.13
C GLY A 204 17.76 72.13 16.88
N HIS A 205 18.92 72.30 16.24
CA HIS A 205 19.33 71.50 15.08
C HIS A 205 19.51 70.02 15.44
N LEU A 206 20.20 69.71 16.54
CA LEU A 206 20.39 68.35 17.02
C LEU A 206 19.06 67.70 17.45
N GLY A 207 18.20 68.44 18.14
CA GLY A 207 16.86 67.98 18.48
C GLY A 207 16.02 67.66 17.25
N GLY A 208 16.00 68.57 16.27
CA GLY A 208 15.33 68.34 14.99
C GLY A 208 15.92 67.19 14.18
N GLN A 209 17.23 66.97 14.26
CA GLN A 209 17.88 65.82 13.62
C GLN A 209 17.52 64.50 14.29
N CYS A 210 17.53 64.45 15.63
CA CYS A 210 17.11 63.29 16.40
C CYS A 210 15.66 62.91 16.10
N GLU A 211 14.75 63.88 16.05
CA GLU A 211 13.33 63.59 15.76
C GLU A 211 13.14 63.12 14.31
N ARG A 212 13.91 63.68 13.35
CA ARG A 212 13.92 63.21 11.95
C ARG A 212 14.45 61.78 11.83
N GLU A 213 15.57 61.46 12.47
CA GLU A 213 16.16 60.11 12.46
C GLU A 213 15.25 59.09 13.15
N LYS A 214 14.61 59.47 14.26
CA LYS A 214 13.62 58.65 14.96
C LYS A 214 12.39 58.40 14.08
N SER A 215 11.84 59.44 13.45
CA SER A 215 10.70 59.31 12.52
C SER A 215 11.06 58.41 11.34
N GLN A 216 12.23 58.59 10.75
CA GLN A 216 12.71 57.77 9.64
C GLN A 216 12.93 56.31 10.05
N ARG A 217 13.50 56.05 11.23
CA ARG A 217 13.66 54.68 11.75
C ARG A 217 12.31 54.03 12.04
N GLN A 218 11.35 54.80 12.55
CA GLN A 218 10.00 54.32 12.81
C GLN A 218 9.27 53.97 11.52
N GLU A 219 9.36 54.83 10.49
CA GLU A 219 8.82 54.56 9.15
C GLU A 219 9.48 53.32 8.51
N GLN A 220 10.81 53.20 8.58
CA GLN A 220 11.51 52.00 8.09
C GLN A 220 11.09 50.72 8.82
N MET A 221 10.84 50.81 10.13
CA MET A 221 10.35 49.67 10.92
C MET A 221 8.92 49.31 10.54
N GLU A 222 8.05 50.32 10.33
CA GLU A 222 6.67 50.12 9.89
C GLU A 222 6.61 49.48 8.49
N ASP A 223 7.41 50.00 7.54
CA ASP A 223 7.56 49.43 6.20
C ASP A 223 8.06 47.97 6.25
N ALA A 224 9.11 47.69 7.03
CA ALA A 224 9.64 46.32 7.17
C ALA A 224 8.61 45.37 7.77
N LEU A 225 7.79 45.84 8.72
CA LEU A 225 6.75 45.07 9.36
C LEU A 225 5.56 44.84 8.42
N GLU A 226 5.20 45.83 7.59
CA GLU A 226 4.20 45.69 6.53
C GLU A 226 4.65 44.70 5.45
N VAL A 227 5.90 44.79 4.99
CA VAL A 227 6.49 43.84 4.03
C VAL A 227 6.52 42.42 4.60
N SER A 228 6.92 42.25 5.87
CA SER A 228 6.89 40.95 6.54
C SER A 228 5.47 40.41 6.69
N ASN A 229 4.50 41.25 7.06
CA ASN A 229 3.10 40.84 7.22
C ASN A 229 2.47 40.45 5.88
N THR A 230 2.73 41.21 4.81
CA THR A 230 2.26 40.87 3.46
C THR A 230 2.89 39.58 2.94
N HIS A 231 4.17 39.36 3.20
CA HIS A 231 4.86 38.10 2.90
C HIS A 231 4.24 36.92 3.68
N LEU A 232 4.06 37.05 5.00
CA LEU A 232 3.40 36.04 5.84
C LEU A 232 1.96 35.76 5.39
N ARG A 233 1.18 36.79 5.02
CA ARG A 233 -0.16 36.61 4.46
C ARG A 233 -0.16 35.83 3.15
N THR A 234 0.85 36.07 2.31
CA THR A 234 1.01 35.39 1.03
C THR A 234 1.40 33.94 1.25
N GLU A 235 2.35 33.67 2.14
CA GLU A 235 2.71 32.33 2.59
C GLU A 235 1.53 31.59 3.22
N LEU A 236 0.72 32.26 4.06
CA LEU A 236 -0.48 31.66 4.65
C LEU A 236 -1.55 31.36 3.59
N ARG A 237 -1.72 32.24 2.58
CA ARG A 237 -2.60 31.95 1.43
C ARG A 237 -2.08 30.79 0.60
N ASN A 238 -0.76 30.70 0.40
CA ASN A 238 -0.11 29.62 -0.33
C ASN A 238 -0.25 28.29 0.43
N LEU A 239 0.05 28.26 1.73
CA LEU A 239 -0.22 27.13 2.63
C LEU A 239 -1.69 26.75 2.64
N LYS A 240 -2.61 27.72 2.72
CA LYS A 240 -4.05 27.46 2.63
C LYS A 240 -4.42 26.86 1.28
N ALA A 241 -3.84 27.35 0.19
CA ALA A 241 -4.05 26.80 -1.16
C ALA A 241 -3.44 25.41 -1.32
N GLN A 242 -2.29 25.12 -0.70
CA GLN A 242 -1.66 23.79 -0.65
C GLN A 242 -2.47 22.83 0.21
N ILE A 243 -2.96 23.25 1.39
CA ILE A 243 -3.87 22.47 2.24
C ILE A 243 -5.20 22.21 1.53
N HIS A 244 -5.76 23.21 0.85
CA HIS A 244 -6.97 23.00 0.04
C HIS A 244 -6.67 22.15 -1.19
N GLY A 245 -5.48 22.25 -1.78
CA GLY A 245 -4.99 21.39 -2.85
C GLY A 245 -4.85 19.95 -2.39
N LEU A 246 -4.35 19.71 -1.18
CA LEU A 246 -4.28 18.40 -0.52
C LEU A 246 -5.66 17.87 -0.11
N LYS A 247 -6.59 18.75 0.27
CA LYS A 247 -7.99 18.40 0.57
C LYS A 247 -8.82 18.13 -0.69
N ALA A 248 -8.52 18.82 -1.79
CA ALA A 248 -9.05 18.59 -3.14
C ALA A 248 -8.33 17.44 -3.85
N THR A 249 -7.16 17.02 -3.34
CA THR A 249 -6.54 15.77 -3.68
C THR A 249 -7.34 14.66 -3.00
N GLU A 250 -8.48 14.33 -3.61
CA GLU A 250 -9.28 13.11 -3.43
C GLU A 250 -8.47 11.81 -3.63
N SER A 251 -7.14 11.84 -3.56
CA SER A 251 -6.27 10.75 -3.98
C SER A 251 -6.24 9.57 -3.01
N CYS A 252 -6.85 9.66 -1.82
CA CYS A 252 -7.01 8.50 -0.95
C CYS A 252 -8.48 8.24 -0.63
N SER A 253 -9.24 9.21 -0.12
CA SER A 253 -10.67 9.01 0.18
C SER A 253 -11.55 8.81 -1.05
N GLY A 254 -11.34 9.55 -2.15
CA GLY A 254 -12.11 9.37 -3.38
C GLY A 254 -11.80 8.02 -4.06
N ARG A 255 -10.52 7.62 -4.05
CA ARG A 255 -10.09 6.29 -4.51
C ARG A 255 -10.61 5.17 -3.60
N LEU A 256 -10.73 5.39 -2.28
CA LEU A 256 -11.37 4.46 -1.35
C LEU A 256 -12.86 4.28 -1.64
N SER A 257 -13.59 5.36 -1.91
CA SER A 257 -15.02 5.27 -2.26
C SER A 257 -15.24 4.42 -3.53
N GLY A 258 -14.42 4.62 -4.57
CA GLY A 258 -14.48 3.80 -5.78
C GLY A 258 -14.04 2.34 -5.56
N LEU A 259 -13.23 2.06 -4.54
CA LEU A 259 -12.87 0.70 -4.13
C LEU A 259 -14.01 0.04 -3.36
N VAL A 260 -14.69 0.77 -2.46
CA VAL A 260 -15.84 0.30 -1.68
C VAL A 260 -16.99 -0.12 -2.61
N GLU A 261 -17.31 0.70 -3.60
CA GLU A 261 -18.36 0.35 -4.59
C GLU A 261 -18.03 -0.92 -5.37
N ARG A 262 -16.76 -1.12 -5.73
CA ARG A 262 -16.30 -2.35 -6.40
C ARG A 262 -16.27 -3.57 -5.48
N VAL A 263 -15.92 -3.41 -4.21
CA VAL A 263 -16.03 -4.48 -3.21
C VAL A 263 -17.48 -4.91 -3.09
N HIS A 264 -18.41 -3.96 -3.04
CA HIS A 264 -19.85 -4.25 -3.00
C HIS A 264 -20.33 -5.01 -4.26
N MET A 265 -19.86 -4.61 -5.45
CA MET A 265 -20.13 -5.34 -6.70
C MET A 265 -19.57 -6.77 -6.68
N LEU A 266 -18.37 -6.96 -6.10
CA LEU A 266 -17.76 -8.28 -5.96
C LEU A 266 -18.53 -9.14 -4.95
N GLU A 267 -18.92 -8.59 -3.80
CA GLU A 267 -19.77 -9.26 -2.82
C GLU A 267 -21.08 -9.72 -3.45
N THR A 268 -21.72 -8.85 -4.23
CA THR A 268 -22.94 -9.19 -4.98
C THR A 268 -22.69 -10.32 -5.99
N SER A 269 -21.56 -10.29 -6.69
CA SER A 269 -21.18 -11.34 -7.65
C SER A 269 -20.87 -12.68 -6.95
N VAL A 270 -20.23 -12.66 -5.79
CA VAL A 270 -19.96 -13.84 -4.94
C VAL A 270 -21.26 -14.41 -4.38
N ALA A 271 -22.17 -13.55 -3.89
CA ALA A 271 -23.48 -13.97 -3.41
C ALA A 271 -24.30 -14.63 -4.54
N GLY A 272 -24.30 -14.03 -5.73
CA GLY A 272 -24.94 -14.61 -6.91
C GLY A 272 -24.30 -15.92 -7.37
N LEU A 273 -22.97 -16.05 -7.26
CA LEU A 273 -22.26 -17.30 -7.52
C LEU A 273 -22.67 -18.38 -6.51
N ASN A 274 -22.70 -18.06 -5.22
CA ASN A 274 -23.08 -18.98 -4.16
C ASN A 274 -24.53 -19.46 -4.33
N GLN A 275 -25.46 -18.55 -4.64
CA GLN A 275 -26.84 -18.91 -4.95
C GLN A 275 -26.93 -19.84 -6.17
N SER A 276 -26.16 -19.56 -7.22
CA SER A 276 -26.13 -20.43 -8.40
C SER A 276 -25.52 -21.79 -8.13
N GLN A 277 -24.50 -21.89 -7.27
CA GLN A 277 -23.95 -23.17 -6.83
C GLN A 277 -24.95 -23.95 -5.98
N GLY A 278 -25.73 -23.27 -5.13
CA GLY A 278 -26.84 -23.87 -4.41
C GLY A 278 -27.87 -24.50 -5.36
N HIS A 279 -28.31 -23.76 -6.38
CA HIS A 279 -29.22 -24.28 -7.40
C HIS A 279 -28.63 -25.48 -8.14
N LEU A 280 -27.38 -25.35 -8.60
CA LEU A 280 -26.64 -26.42 -9.27
C LEU A 280 -26.58 -27.68 -8.41
N ARG A 281 -26.31 -27.54 -7.10
CA ARG A 281 -26.24 -28.67 -6.16
C ARG A 281 -27.56 -29.39 -6.02
N VAL A 282 -28.67 -28.65 -5.92
CA VAL A 282 -30.03 -29.22 -5.83
C VAL A 282 -30.38 -29.96 -7.12
N GLU A 283 -30.12 -29.35 -8.27
CA GLU A 283 -30.47 -29.92 -9.58
C GLU A 283 -29.61 -31.14 -9.93
N LEU A 284 -28.29 -31.09 -9.65
CA LEU A 284 -27.40 -32.26 -9.75
C LEU A 284 -27.80 -33.38 -8.79
N GLY A 285 -28.25 -33.03 -7.57
CA GLY A 285 -28.80 -33.98 -6.61
C GLY A 285 -30.04 -34.69 -7.17
N GLY A 286 -31.01 -33.93 -7.69
CA GLY A 286 -32.20 -34.50 -8.31
C GLY A 286 -31.89 -35.39 -9.52
N HIS A 287 -30.93 -35.00 -10.35
CA HIS A 287 -30.46 -35.84 -11.47
C HIS A 287 -29.79 -37.13 -10.99
N LYS A 288 -28.97 -37.06 -9.94
CA LYS A 288 -28.37 -38.25 -9.30
C LYS A 288 -29.45 -39.20 -8.82
N ASP A 289 -30.41 -38.70 -8.05
CA ASP A 289 -31.49 -39.50 -7.47
C ASP A 289 -32.35 -40.14 -8.57
N HIS A 290 -32.58 -39.42 -9.68
CA HIS A 290 -33.30 -39.97 -10.84
C HIS A 290 -32.55 -41.12 -11.52
N ILE A 291 -31.24 -40.98 -11.76
CA ILE A 291 -30.41 -42.04 -12.35
C ILE A 291 -30.33 -43.25 -11.41
N GLU A 292 -30.10 -43.00 -10.13
CA GLU A 292 -30.02 -44.04 -9.09
C GLU A 292 -31.33 -44.82 -8.99
N GLY A 293 -32.47 -44.13 -8.90
CA GLY A 293 -33.79 -44.80 -8.87
C GLY A 293 -34.10 -45.57 -10.16
N MET A 294 -33.66 -45.08 -11.33
CA MET A 294 -33.81 -45.83 -12.58
C MET A 294 -32.95 -47.09 -12.60
N LEU A 295 -31.69 -47.01 -12.15
CA LEU A 295 -30.77 -48.14 -12.08
C LEU A 295 -31.26 -49.17 -11.06
N GLU A 296 -31.65 -48.74 -9.87
CA GLU A 296 -32.17 -49.58 -8.80
C GLU A 296 -33.44 -50.31 -9.23
N GLY A 297 -34.40 -49.60 -9.83
CA GLY A 297 -35.62 -50.24 -10.37
C GLY A 297 -35.32 -51.28 -11.45
N ARG A 298 -34.33 -51.03 -12.31
CA ARG A 298 -33.90 -52.00 -13.34
C ARG A 298 -33.16 -53.20 -12.76
N LEU A 299 -32.25 -52.98 -11.81
CA LEU A 299 -31.54 -54.05 -11.12
C LEU A 299 -32.52 -54.94 -10.37
N GLY A 300 -33.45 -54.34 -9.62
CA GLY A 300 -34.50 -55.06 -8.89
C GLY A 300 -35.41 -55.86 -9.82
N TYR A 301 -35.75 -55.33 -11.01
CA TYR A 301 -36.50 -56.11 -12.01
C TYR A 301 -35.71 -57.32 -12.53
N VAL A 302 -34.42 -57.14 -12.84
CA VAL A 302 -33.54 -58.23 -13.31
C VAL A 302 -33.39 -59.28 -12.22
N GLU A 303 -33.16 -58.87 -10.98
CA GLU A 303 -33.05 -59.75 -9.82
C GLU A 303 -34.36 -60.54 -9.61
N ALA A 304 -35.52 -59.89 -9.65
CA ALA A 304 -36.82 -60.57 -9.53
C ALA A 304 -37.04 -61.61 -10.65
N LYS A 305 -36.62 -61.32 -11.89
CA LYS A 305 -36.71 -62.27 -13.01
C LYS A 305 -35.72 -63.43 -12.90
N LEU A 306 -34.51 -63.18 -12.42
CA LEU A 306 -33.52 -64.23 -12.13
C LEU A 306 -34.02 -65.15 -11.00
N ASN A 307 -34.60 -64.58 -9.94
CA ASN A 307 -35.18 -65.35 -8.83
C ASN A 307 -36.34 -66.25 -9.28
N LEU A 308 -37.24 -65.76 -10.14
CA LEU A 308 -38.30 -66.58 -10.75
C LEU A 308 -37.74 -67.71 -11.62
N THR A 309 -36.67 -67.45 -12.37
CA THR A 309 -36.01 -68.46 -13.22
C THR A 309 -35.32 -69.54 -12.37
N GLY A 310 -34.78 -69.18 -11.21
CA GLY A 310 -34.25 -70.11 -10.21
C GLY A 310 -35.35 -71.00 -9.60
N GLN A 311 -36.53 -70.44 -9.30
CA GLN A 311 -37.67 -71.21 -8.78
C GLN A 311 -38.24 -72.20 -9.80
N ILE A 312 -38.37 -71.82 -11.08
CA ILE A 312 -38.90 -72.71 -12.14
C ILE A 312 -37.99 -73.93 -12.35
N LYS A 313 -36.66 -73.76 -12.28
CA LYS A 313 -35.71 -74.89 -12.33
C LYS A 313 -35.82 -75.83 -11.13
N SER A 314 -36.25 -75.33 -9.96
CA SER A 314 -36.45 -76.14 -8.76
C SER A 314 -37.72 -77.01 -8.82
N GLU A 315 -38.79 -76.53 -9.46
CA GLU A 315 -40.05 -77.29 -9.57
C GLU A 315 -40.02 -78.33 -10.70
N GLU A 316 -39.37 -78.04 -11.84
CA GLU A 316 -39.33 -78.96 -12.98
C GLU A 316 -38.37 -80.15 -12.78
N SER A 317 -37.34 -79.98 -11.93
CA SER A 317 -36.49 -81.08 -11.46
C SER A 317 -37.24 -82.09 -10.55
N GLY A 318 -38.44 -81.78 -10.09
CA GLY A 318 -39.26 -82.64 -9.25
C GLY A 318 -40.03 -83.74 -10.01
N ARG A 319 -40.18 -83.66 -11.34
CA ARG A 319 -41.13 -84.52 -12.08
C ARG A 319 -40.55 -85.48 -13.13
N ARG A 320 -39.26 -85.41 -13.46
CA ARG A 320 -38.60 -86.44 -14.28
C ARG A 320 -37.15 -86.64 -13.85
N ARG A 321 -36.92 -87.67 -13.02
CA ARG A 321 -35.59 -88.22 -12.79
C ARG A 321 -35.57 -89.71 -13.12
N SER A 322 -35.33 -90.00 -14.39
CA SER A 322 -34.61 -91.19 -14.81
C SER A 322 -33.65 -90.79 -15.92
N VAL A 323 -32.40 -91.21 -15.78
CA VAL A 323 -31.23 -90.97 -16.65
C VAL A 323 -30.48 -89.67 -16.34
N THR A 324 -29.44 -89.89 -15.53
CA THR A 324 -28.21 -89.11 -15.35
C THR A 324 -27.61 -88.65 -16.70
N ASP A 325 -27.36 -87.33 -16.89
CA ASP A 325 -26.03 -86.74 -17.21
C ASP A 325 -26.07 -85.23 -17.62
N SER A 326 -26.72 -84.33 -16.86
CA SER A 326 -26.86 -82.91 -17.32
C SER A 326 -26.76 -81.82 -16.25
N ASN A 327 -26.26 -82.14 -15.06
CA ASN A 327 -26.11 -81.13 -13.99
C ASN A 327 -24.81 -80.29 -14.10
N GLU A 328 -23.84 -80.68 -14.92
CA GLU A 328 -22.55 -79.98 -15.02
C GLU A 328 -22.58 -78.76 -15.96
N THR A 329 -23.47 -78.74 -16.96
CA THR A 329 -23.49 -77.68 -17.98
C THR A 329 -24.15 -76.38 -17.50
N GLY A 330 -25.06 -76.45 -16.51
CA GLY A 330 -25.79 -75.30 -15.98
C GLY A 330 -24.95 -74.42 -15.04
N GLN A 331 -24.28 -75.03 -14.07
CA GLN A 331 -23.37 -74.33 -13.13
C GLN A 331 -22.12 -73.79 -13.84
N GLY A 332 -21.61 -74.50 -14.85
CA GLY A 332 -20.49 -74.02 -15.66
C GLY A 332 -20.81 -72.76 -16.47
N MET A 333 -22.07 -72.61 -16.92
CA MET A 333 -22.50 -71.42 -17.67
C MET A 333 -22.75 -70.22 -16.75
N GLU A 334 -23.27 -70.46 -15.55
CA GLU A 334 -23.44 -69.45 -14.49
C GLU A 334 -22.08 -68.91 -14.02
N ALA A 335 -21.15 -69.80 -13.66
CA ALA A 335 -19.78 -69.41 -13.29
C ALA A 335 -19.05 -68.68 -14.41
N ARG A 336 -19.27 -69.07 -15.68
CA ARG A 336 -18.70 -68.40 -16.85
C ARG A 336 -19.31 -67.02 -17.08
N MET A 337 -20.60 -66.84 -16.81
CA MET A 337 -21.28 -65.54 -16.94
C MET A 337 -20.85 -64.60 -15.82
N GLU A 338 -20.71 -65.12 -14.59
CA GLU A 338 -20.20 -64.36 -13.46
C GLU A 338 -18.73 -63.94 -13.65
N GLY A 339 -17.90 -64.83 -14.20
CA GLY A 339 -16.53 -64.50 -14.62
C GLY A 339 -16.49 -63.40 -15.68
N LYS A 340 -17.36 -63.48 -16.70
CA LYS A 340 -17.46 -62.41 -17.72
C LYS A 340 -18.00 -61.09 -17.17
N MET A 341 -18.85 -61.13 -16.15
CA MET A 341 -19.38 -59.93 -15.50
C MET A 341 -18.31 -59.25 -14.64
N ARG A 342 -17.48 -60.03 -13.93
CA ARG A 342 -16.28 -59.55 -13.24
C ARG A 342 -15.26 -58.94 -14.22
N ASP A 343 -14.97 -59.61 -15.33
CA ASP A 343 -14.07 -59.06 -16.37
C ASP A 343 -14.62 -57.75 -16.97
N LEU A 344 -15.94 -57.64 -17.11
CA LEU A 344 -16.59 -56.42 -17.56
C LEU A 344 -16.48 -55.30 -16.52
N GLU A 345 -16.70 -55.62 -15.24
CA GLU A 345 -16.58 -54.69 -14.12
C GLU A 345 -15.16 -54.15 -13.99
N ASP A 346 -14.14 -55.02 -14.02
CA ASP A 346 -12.73 -54.62 -14.00
C ASP A 346 -12.37 -53.73 -15.18
N ARG A 347 -12.86 -54.07 -16.39
CA ARG A 347 -12.65 -53.24 -17.58
C ARG A 347 -13.35 -51.89 -17.49
N LEU A 348 -14.51 -51.82 -16.85
CA LEU A 348 -15.28 -50.59 -16.68
C LEU A 348 -14.68 -49.70 -15.60
N LEU A 349 -14.18 -50.29 -14.50
CA LEU A 349 -13.37 -49.61 -13.49
C LEU A 349 -12.07 -49.06 -14.09
N THR A 350 -11.36 -49.86 -14.88
CA THR A 350 -10.14 -49.43 -15.59
C THR A 350 -10.46 -48.29 -16.56
N ALA A 351 -11.54 -48.39 -17.33
CA ALA A 351 -11.96 -47.33 -18.25
C ALA A 351 -12.42 -46.05 -17.53
N LEU A 352 -13.06 -46.18 -16.36
CA LEU A 352 -13.43 -45.04 -15.50
C LEU A 352 -12.20 -44.39 -14.84
N GLU A 353 -11.19 -45.18 -14.49
CA GLU A 353 -9.93 -44.70 -13.93
C GLU A 353 -9.05 -44.04 -15.01
N GLU A 354 -9.03 -44.58 -16.23
CA GLU A 354 -8.43 -43.96 -17.42
C GLU A 354 -9.17 -42.67 -17.80
N LEU A 355 -10.51 -42.68 -17.81
CA LEU A 355 -11.31 -41.47 -18.05
C LEU A 355 -11.12 -40.47 -16.92
N GLY A 356 -10.99 -40.92 -15.66
CA GLY A 356 -10.66 -40.10 -14.51
C GLY A 356 -9.28 -39.45 -14.64
N ASN A 357 -8.29 -40.17 -15.18
CA ASN A 357 -6.95 -39.65 -15.46
C ASN A 357 -6.90 -38.69 -16.66
N VAL A 358 -7.82 -38.84 -17.64
CA VAL A 358 -7.97 -37.91 -18.78
C VAL A 358 -8.81 -36.68 -18.42
N THR A 359 -9.76 -36.84 -17.49
CA THR A 359 -10.73 -35.79 -17.11
C THR A 359 -10.33 -35.04 -15.84
N ALA A 360 -9.43 -35.58 -15.02
CA ALA A 360 -8.72 -34.82 -14.02
C ALA A 360 -7.83 -33.81 -14.76
N PRO A 361 -8.03 -32.50 -14.60
CA PRO A 361 -7.05 -31.54 -15.06
C PRO A 361 -5.81 -31.77 -14.20
N ALA A 362 -4.84 -32.52 -14.74
CA ALA A 362 -3.47 -32.41 -14.30
C ALA A 362 -3.13 -30.93 -14.44
N LEU A 363 -3.19 -30.25 -13.29
CA LEU A 363 -2.57 -28.98 -12.98
C LEU A 363 -1.31 -28.84 -13.83
N LEU A 364 -1.37 -28.11 -14.93
CA LEU A 364 -0.31 -27.30 -15.53
C LEU A 364 -0.86 -26.65 -16.81
N GLU A 365 -0.48 -25.38 -16.98
CA GLU A 365 -0.92 -24.44 -18.00
C GLU A 365 -0.98 -25.01 -19.43
N GLY A 366 -2.18 -25.04 -20.01
CA GLY A 366 -2.42 -24.57 -21.38
C GLY A 366 -1.85 -25.32 -22.60
N HIS A 367 -1.35 -26.56 -22.51
CA HIS A 367 -0.69 -27.21 -23.66
C HIS A 367 -1.24 -28.57 -24.14
N ALA A 368 -2.29 -29.14 -23.52
CA ALA A 368 -2.75 -30.50 -23.87
C ALA A 368 -3.88 -30.59 -24.92
N VAL A 369 -4.65 -29.52 -25.13
CA VAL A 369 -5.78 -29.51 -26.08
C VAL A 369 -5.34 -29.62 -27.56
N PRO A 370 -4.25 -28.95 -28.01
CA PRO A 370 -3.81 -29.01 -29.41
C PRO A 370 -3.30 -30.40 -29.84
N THR A 371 -2.74 -31.17 -28.91
CA THR A 371 -2.16 -32.49 -29.19
C THR A 371 -3.25 -33.53 -29.41
N LEU A 372 -4.39 -33.42 -28.72
CA LEU A 372 -5.50 -34.34 -28.90
C LEU A 372 -6.26 -34.06 -30.21
N GLU A 373 -6.44 -32.79 -30.59
CA GLU A 373 -7.04 -32.42 -31.89
C GLU A 373 -6.19 -32.91 -33.07
N THR A 374 -4.86 -32.80 -32.97
CA THR A 374 -3.95 -33.26 -34.04
C THR A 374 -3.91 -34.79 -34.18
N GLU A 375 -4.00 -35.53 -33.08
CA GLU A 375 -4.14 -36.99 -33.11
C GLU A 375 -5.50 -37.44 -33.68
N LEU A 376 -6.59 -36.73 -33.36
CA LEU A 376 -7.92 -37.00 -33.91
C LEU A 376 -7.99 -36.71 -35.42
N GLU A 377 -7.32 -35.66 -35.88
CA GLU A 377 -7.18 -35.34 -37.31
C GLU A 377 -6.35 -36.38 -38.05
N SER A 378 -5.26 -36.85 -37.44
CA SER A 378 -4.38 -37.90 -37.97
C SER A 378 -5.11 -39.25 -38.09
N LEU A 379 -5.86 -39.64 -37.05
CA LEU A 379 -6.67 -40.86 -37.07
C LEU A 379 -7.80 -40.77 -38.10
N ARG A 380 -8.43 -39.61 -38.25
CA ARG A 380 -9.45 -39.37 -39.28
C ARG A 380 -8.88 -39.52 -40.69
N GLY A 381 -7.73 -38.91 -40.96
CA GLY A 381 -7.06 -39.04 -42.26
C GLY A 381 -6.64 -40.48 -42.58
N ARG A 382 -6.16 -41.24 -41.58
CA ARG A 382 -5.84 -42.66 -41.76
C ARG A 382 -7.07 -43.52 -42.05
N LEU A 383 -8.17 -43.27 -41.33
CA LEU A 383 -9.43 -44.00 -41.53
C LEU A 383 -10.01 -43.73 -42.92
N GLU A 384 -9.93 -42.49 -43.42
CA GLU A 384 -10.39 -42.12 -44.75
C GLU A 384 -9.60 -42.85 -45.86
N VAL A 385 -8.27 -42.94 -45.72
CA VAL A 385 -7.41 -43.68 -46.65
C VAL A 385 -7.69 -45.19 -46.63
N ASP A 386 -7.88 -45.77 -45.44
CA ASP A 386 -8.17 -47.20 -45.30
C ASP A 386 -9.55 -47.56 -45.87
N VAL A 387 -10.56 -46.70 -45.68
CA VAL A 387 -11.90 -46.87 -46.25
C VAL A 387 -11.86 -46.76 -47.79
N ASP A 388 -11.13 -45.78 -48.34
CA ASP A 388 -10.99 -45.63 -49.80
C ASP A 388 -10.28 -46.83 -50.43
N ARG A 389 -9.29 -47.41 -49.73
CA ARG A 389 -8.60 -48.63 -50.16
C ARG A 389 -9.54 -49.85 -50.15
N VAL A 390 -10.34 -50.03 -49.10
CA VAL A 390 -11.32 -51.12 -49.01
C VAL A 390 -12.39 -50.98 -50.10
N GLN A 391 -12.85 -49.76 -50.37
CA GLN A 391 -13.82 -49.48 -51.43
C GLN A 391 -13.27 -49.82 -52.82
N LYS A 392 -12.01 -49.48 -53.12
CA LYS A 392 -11.32 -49.89 -54.36
C LYS A 392 -11.18 -51.41 -54.48
N HIS A 393 -10.89 -52.11 -53.38
CA HIS A 393 -10.85 -53.58 -53.38
C HIS A 393 -12.22 -54.20 -53.67
N LEU A 394 -13.30 -53.63 -53.13
CA LEU A 394 -14.68 -54.04 -53.41
C LEU A 394 -15.07 -53.80 -54.86
N SER A 395 -14.75 -52.64 -55.44
CA SER A 395 -15.02 -52.36 -56.85
C SER A 395 -14.21 -53.26 -57.80
N ASN A 396 -12.96 -53.59 -57.46
CA ASN A 396 -12.18 -54.54 -58.25
C ASN A 396 -12.75 -55.96 -58.18
N LEU A 397 -13.27 -56.36 -57.01
CA LEU A 397 -13.94 -57.65 -56.84
C LEU A 397 -15.27 -57.71 -57.61
N GLU A 398 -16.01 -56.60 -57.63
CA GLU A 398 -17.24 -56.45 -58.43
C GLU A 398 -16.96 -56.63 -59.92
N ILE A 399 -15.91 -55.99 -60.45
CA ILE A 399 -15.48 -56.12 -61.85
C ILE A 399 -15.08 -57.57 -62.18
N LEU A 400 -14.34 -58.24 -61.28
CA LEU A 400 -13.95 -59.65 -61.47
C LEU A 400 -15.17 -60.59 -61.48
N CYS A 401 -16.15 -60.35 -60.61
CA CYS A 401 -17.41 -61.08 -60.58
C CYS A 401 -18.29 -60.80 -61.82
N SER A 402 -18.30 -59.59 -62.35
CA SER A 402 -19.02 -59.25 -63.58
C SER A 402 -18.38 -59.86 -64.84
N SER A 403 -17.06 -60.04 -64.85
CA SER A 403 -16.32 -60.57 -66.02
C SER A 403 -16.40 -62.10 -66.19
N SER A 404 -16.72 -62.85 -65.12
CA SER A 404 -16.74 -64.33 -65.13
C SER A 404 -18.12 -64.94 -65.33
N CYS A 405 -19.18 -64.13 -65.44
CA CYS A 405 -20.55 -64.60 -65.68
C CYS A 405 -21.00 -64.25 -67.10
N SER A 406 -20.58 -65.04 -68.08
CA SER A 406 -21.22 -65.13 -69.40
C SER A 406 -21.06 -66.53 -69.98
N SER A 407 -22.16 -67.29 -70.03
CA SER A 407 -22.31 -68.57 -70.73
C SER A 407 -23.37 -68.39 -71.83
N PRO A 408 -23.26 -69.10 -72.98
CA PRO A 408 -23.66 -68.57 -74.29
C PRO A 408 -25.11 -68.88 -74.69
N GLN A 409 -25.69 -68.02 -75.53
CA GLN A 409 -26.92 -68.27 -76.28
C GLN A 409 -26.65 -69.01 -77.60
N ASN A 410 -27.59 -69.90 -77.95
CA ASN A 410 -27.73 -70.72 -79.17
C ASN A 410 -27.96 -69.86 -80.47
N PRO A 411 -28.30 -70.47 -81.63
CA PRO A 411 -27.43 -71.17 -82.58
C PRO A 411 -27.60 -70.63 -84.03
N SER A 412 -26.84 -71.23 -84.97
CA SER A 412 -27.19 -71.53 -86.37
C SER A 412 -26.30 -70.97 -87.48
N ALA A 413 -26.12 -71.85 -88.46
CA ALA A 413 -25.99 -71.60 -89.90
C ALA A 413 -24.58 -71.37 -90.52
N PHE A 414 -24.08 -72.49 -91.06
CA PHE A 414 -23.87 -72.70 -92.50
C PHE A 414 -22.53 -72.32 -93.19
N LEU A 415 -21.86 -73.41 -93.64
CA LEU A 415 -21.54 -73.77 -95.03
C LEU A 415 -20.14 -73.44 -95.61
N GLY A 416 -19.47 -74.53 -96.03
CA GLY A 416 -18.62 -74.62 -97.24
C GLY A 416 -17.12 -74.51 -97.02
N ASP A 417 -16.24 -75.23 -97.71
CA ASP A 417 -16.35 -76.35 -98.65
C ASP A 417 -14.89 -76.79 -98.96
N SER A 418 -14.75 -77.99 -99.54
CA SER A 418 -13.67 -78.44 -100.43
C SER A 418 -12.46 -79.26 -99.93
N ALA A 419 -12.45 -80.49 -100.50
CA ALA A 419 -11.34 -81.26 -101.08
C ALA A 419 -10.47 -82.15 -100.15
N VAL A 420 -10.77 -83.45 -99.93
CA VAL A 420 -10.61 -84.65 -100.81
C VAL A 420 -9.14 -85.17 -100.84
N PRO A 421 -8.84 -86.50 -100.83
CA PRO A 421 -9.42 -87.62 -100.07
C PRO A 421 -8.35 -88.63 -99.55
N SER A 422 -8.82 -89.60 -98.76
CA SER A 422 -8.54 -91.05 -98.87
C SER A 422 -8.24 -91.68 -97.52
N ALA A 423 -9.24 -92.39 -97.00
CA ALA A 423 -9.06 -93.67 -96.31
C ALA A 423 -10.42 -94.10 -95.73
N ASN A 424 -11.02 -95.05 -96.44
CA ASN A 424 -11.58 -96.24 -95.80
C ASN A 424 -12.95 -96.08 -95.13
N LEU A 425 -13.96 -96.33 -95.96
CA LEU A 425 -15.19 -97.13 -95.80
C LEU A 425 -15.28 -98.17 -94.64
N ALA A 426 -14.25 -98.34 -93.81
CA ALA A 426 -14.19 -99.26 -92.68
C ALA A 426 -14.88 -98.73 -91.41
N GLU A 427 -14.96 -97.40 -91.22
CA GLU A 427 -15.61 -96.83 -90.02
C GLU A 427 -17.15 -96.87 -90.09
N GLN A 428 -17.73 -96.80 -91.30
CA GLN A 428 -19.19 -96.87 -91.49
C GLN A 428 -19.73 -98.31 -91.32
N GLN A 429 -18.89 -99.32 -91.57
CA GLN A 429 -19.21 -100.73 -91.34
C GLN A 429 -19.21 -101.05 -89.83
N ASN A 430 -18.27 -100.48 -89.07
CA ASN A 430 -18.14 -100.68 -87.62
C ASN A 430 -19.34 -100.10 -86.85
N VAL A 431 -19.85 -98.93 -87.27
CA VAL A 431 -21.07 -98.34 -86.69
C VAL A 431 -22.31 -99.19 -87.01
N LYS A 432 -22.37 -99.81 -88.20
CA LYS A 432 -23.47 -100.68 -88.60
C LYS A 432 -23.42 -102.05 -87.88
N GLU A 433 -22.23 -102.61 -87.65
CA GLU A 433 -22.04 -103.80 -86.81
C GLU A 433 -22.35 -103.51 -85.34
N ALA A 434 -21.94 -102.36 -84.79
CA ALA A 434 -22.32 -101.95 -83.44
C ALA A 434 -23.84 -101.76 -83.28
N LEU A 435 -24.51 -101.19 -84.29
CA LEU A 435 -25.97 -101.07 -84.34
C LEU A 435 -26.67 -102.43 -84.48
N ASN A 436 -26.13 -103.37 -85.26
CA ASN A 436 -26.65 -104.73 -85.35
C ASN A 436 -26.45 -105.48 -84.03
N MET A 437 -25.30 -105.33 -83.37
CA MET A 437 -25.02 -105.95 -82.07
C MET A 437 -25.94 -105.37 -80.98
N GLN A 438 -26.24 -104.07 -81.03
CA GLN A 438 -27.27 -103.44 -80.20
C GLN A 438 -28.68 -103.95 -80.53
N SER A 439 -29.01 -104.16 -81.81
CA SER A 439 -30.28 -104.72 -82.26
C SER A 439 -30.46 -106.18 -81.80
N ASP A 440 -29.40 -106.98 -81.85
CA ASP A 440 -29.38 -108.37 -81.36
C ASP A 440 -29.46 -108.42 -79.82
N GLN A 441 -28.81 -107.48 -79.13
CA GLN A 441 -28.98 -107.30 -77.68
C GLN A 441 -30.40 -106.88 -77.33
N LEU A 442 -31.03 -105.99 -78.10
CA LEU A 442 -32.43 -105.59 -77.94
C LEU A 442 -33.40 -106.73 -78.24
N ASN A 443 -33.14 -107.54 -79.27
CA ASN A 443 -33.93 -108.73 -79.57
C ASN A 443 -33.75 -109.81 -78.50
N SER A 444 -32.53 -110.03 -78.00
CA SER A 444 -32.27 -110.92 -76.86
C SER A 444 -32.97 -110.42 -75.61
N LEU A 445 -32.95 -109.11 -75.35
CA LEU A 445 -33.67 -108.50 -74.22
C LEU A 445 -35.18 -108.63 -74.40
N ASN A 446 -35.69 -108.47 -75.63
CA ASN A 446 -37.10 -108.62 -75.96
C ASN A 446 -37.57 -110.08 -75.82
N VAL A 447 -36.76 -111.06 -76.28
CA VAL A 447 -37.02 -112.49 -76.07
C VAL A 447 -36.93 -112.83 -74.58
N THR A 448 -35.97 -112.27 -73.85
CA THR A 448 -35.86 -112.44 -72.40
C THR A 448 -37.06 -111.84 -71.67
N LEU A 449 -37.51 -110.64 -72.08
CA LEU A 449 -38.71 -109.99 -71.57
C LEU A 449 -39.97 -110.78 -71.90
N GLN A 450 -40.12 -111.31 -73.12
CA GLN A 450 -41.26 -112.16 -73.51
C GLN A 450 -41.25 -113.51 -72.77
N ASN A 451 -40.08 -114.06 -72.48
CA ASN A 451 -39.93 -115.29 -71.71
C ASN A 451 -40.19 -115.05 -70.21
N ILE A 452 -39.78 -113.89 -69.68
CA ILE A 452 -40.16 -113.42 -68.34
C ILE A 452 -41.67 -113.14 -68.27
N LEU A 453 -42.26 -112.49 -69.28
CA LEU A 453 -43.70 -112.24 -69.35
C LEU A 453 -44.46 -113.57 -69.42
N SER A 454 -43.99 -114.53 -70.21
CA SER A 454 -44.58 -115.86 -70.34
C SER A 454 -44.44 -116.67 -69.05
N ARG A 455 -43.33 -116.51 -68.31
CA ARG A 455 -43.15 -117.09 -66.96
C ARG A 455 -43.98 -116.39 -65.90
N LEU A 456 -44.24 -115.09 -66.04
CA LEU A 456 -45.14 -114.33 -65.18
C LEU A 456 -46.60 -114.72 -65.43
N THR A 457 -47.02 -114.92 -66.69
CA THR A 457 -48.37 -115.42 -67.01
C THR A 457 -48.57 -116.88 -66.62
N LEU A 458 -47.54 -117.74 -66.71
CA LEU A 458 -47.56 -119.09 -66.15
C LEU A 458 -47.60 -119.07 -64.61
N ARG A 459 -46.85 -118.15 -63.98
CA ARG A 459 -46.86 -117.95 -62.53
C ARG A 459 -48.17 -117.34 -62.03
N ASP A 460 -48.85 -116.53 -62.82
CA ASP A 460 -50.18 -115.99 -62.52
C ASP A 460 -51.27 -117.06 -62.68
N GLN A 461 -51.20 -117.92 -63.70
CA GLN A 461 -52.09 -119.09 -63.82
C GLN A 461 -51.84 -120.15 -62.73
N GLN A 462 -50.58 -120.29 -62.28
CA GLN A 462 -50.23 -121.24 -61.21
C GLN A 462 -50.47 -120.70 -59.79
N LYS A 463 -50.58 -119.37 -59.63
CA LYS A 463 -51.02 -118.70 -58.38
C LYS A 463 -52.54 -118.66 -58.20
N GLN A 464 -53.31 -119.22 -59.15
CA GLN A 464 -54.77 -119.22 -59.11
C GLN A 464 -55.37 -120.59 -58.73
N ALA A 465 -54.52 -121.57 -58.39
CA ALA A 465 -54.95 -122.91 -57.96
C ALA A 465 -54.49 -123.31 -56.54
N GLU A 466 -53.74 -122.47 -55.82
CA GLU A 466 -53.44 -122.66 -54.40
C GLU A 466 -53.64 -121.33 -53.65
N GLY A 467 -54.37 -121.39 -52.55
CA GLY A 467 -55.08 -120.26 -51.93
C GLY A 467 -54.23 -119.14 -51.34
N GLU A 468 -54.87 -117.96 -51.33
CA GLU A 468 -54.91 -116.98 -50.23
C GLU A 468 -53.62 -116.53 -49.49
N TYR A 469 -53.31 -115.24 -49.69
CA TYR A 469 -52.52 -114.29 -48.84
C TYR A 469 -50.98 -114.44 -48.76
N PRO A 470 -50.20 -113.52 -49.39
CA PRO A 470 -49.44 -112.54 -48.59
C PRO A 470 -49.30 -111.10 -49.16
N ILE A 471 -49.72 -110.83 -50.40
CA ILE A 471 -49.47 -109.52 -51.07
C ILE A 471 -50.27 -108.38 -50.43
N GLN A 472 -51.47 -108.69 -49.91
CA GLN A 472 -52.30 -107.72 -49.20
C GLN A 472 -51.74 -107.34 -47.83
N GLY A 473 -51.01 -108.25 -47.16
CA GLY A 473 -50.35 -107.98 -45.89
C GLY A 473 -49.19 -107.00 -46.04
N GLU A 474 -48.30 -107.25 -47.02
CA GLU A 474 -47.17 -106.37 -47.32
C GLU A 474 -47.61 -104.98 -47.81
N LEU A 475 -48.63 -104.91 -48.67
CA LEU A 475 -49.20 -103.65 -49.13
C LEU A 475 -49.87 -102.87 -47.99
N THR A 476 -50.50 -103.56 -47.04
CA THR A 476 -51.11 -102.94 -45.86
C THR A 476 -50.05 -102.41 -44.90
N ILE A 477 -48.96 -103.14 -44.69
CA ILE A 477 -47.80 -102.70 -43.88
C ILE A 477 -47.13 -101.48 -44.52
N LEU A 478 -46.88 -101.49 -45.83
CA LEU A 478 -46.30 -100.36 -46.53
C LEU A 478 -47.20 -99.12 -46.46
N LYS A 479 -48.51 -99.30 -46.64
CA LYS A 479 -49.51 -98.23 -46.50
C LYS A 479 -49.57 -97.67 -45.08
N PHE A 480 -49.40 -98.52 -44.06
CA PHE A 480 -49.29 -98.09 -42.67
C PHE A 480 -47.99 -97.31 -42.41
N ASN A 481 -46.85 -97.80 -42.90
CA ASN A 481 -45.55 -97.13 -42.76
C ASN A 481 -45.52 -95.77 -43.45
N VAL A 482 -46.05 -95.66 -44.68
CA VAL A 482 -46.17 -94.38 -45.38
C VAL A 482 -47.09 -93.41 -44.63
N ARG A 483 -48.21 -93.89 -44.07
CA ARG A 483 -49.09 -93.06 -43.23
C ARG A 483 -48.40 -92.61 -41.95
N SER A 484 -47.64 -93.50 -41.30
CA SER A 484 -46.88 -93.20 -40.08
C SER A 484 -45.80 -92.16 -40.36
N VAL A 485 -44.98 -92.36 -41.39
CA VAL A 485 -43.94 -91.41 -41.83
C VAL A 485 -44.54 -90.05 -42.18
N ASN A 486 -45.66 -90.02 -42.90
CA ASN A 486 -46.37 -88.79 -43.23
C ASN A 486 -46.91 -88.08 -41.98
N HIS A 487 -47.39 -88.82 -40.98
CA HIS A 487 -47.85 -88.24 -39.71
C HIS A 487 -46.70 -87.67 -38.89
N THR A 488 -45.54 -88.34 -38.85
CA THR A 488 -44.32 -87.82 -38.22
C THR A 488 -43.74 -86.62 -38.95
N LEU A 489 -43.74 -86.60 -40.29
CA LEU A 489 -43.30 -85.46 -41.09
C LEU A 489 -44.20 -84.25 -40.87
N LYS A 490 -45.52 -84.47 -40.80
CA LYS A 490 -46.48 -83.42 -40.46
C LYS A 490 -46.29 -82.93 -39.02
N GLY A 491 -46.07 -83.81 -38.05
CA GLY A 491 -45.75 -83.45 -36.68
C GLY A 491 -44.43 -82.66 -36.55
N LEU A 492 -43.41 -83.02 -37.33
CA LEU A 492 -42.14 -82.28 -37.44
C LEU A 492 -42.34 -80.90 -38.09
N GLN A 493 -43.14 -80.82 -39.15
CA GLN A 493 -43.49 -79.56 -39.80
C GLN A 493 -44.25 -78.63 -38.86
N ASP A 494 -45.22 -79.16 -38.10
CA ASP A 494 -45.98 -78.40 -37.11
C ASP A 494 -45.08 -77.95 -35.95
N SER A 495 -44.18 -78.82 -35.48
CA SER A 495 -43.19 -78.48 -34.44
C SER A 495 -42.17 -77.44 -34.92
N LEU A 496 -41.67 -77.56 -36.15
CA LEU A 496 -40.80 -76.57 -36.79
C LEU A 496 -41.53 -75.24 -36.98
N GLY A 497 -42.79 -75.26 -37.43
CA GLY A 497 -43.64 -74.08 -37.52
C GLY A 497 -43.83 -73.39 -36.17
N THR A 498 -44.01 -74.18 -35.10
CA THR A 498 -44.11 -73.67 -33.73
C THR A 498 -42.79 -73.04 -33.27
N MET A 499 -41.65 -73.69 -33.53
CA MET A 499 -40.33 -73.12 -33.22
C MET A 499 -40.06 -71.82 -33.98
N VAL A 500 -40.35 -71.78 -35.29
CA VAL A 500 -40.19 -70.56 -36.11
C VAL A 500 -41.06 -69.44 -35.55
N HIS A 501 -42.29 -69.73 -35.13
CA HIS A 501 -43.16 -68.74 -34.49
C HIS A 501 -42.60 -68.24 -33.16
N GLN A 502 -42.11 -69.14 -32.29
CA GLN A 502 -41.51 -68.78 -31.01
C GLN A 502 -40.21 -67.97 -31.17
N VAL A 503 -39.35 -68.33 -32.11
CA VAL A 503 -38.13 -67.57 -32.45
C VAL A 503 -38.50 -66.21 -33.01
N GLY A 504 -39.53 -66.12 -33.87
CA GLY A 504 -40.06 -64.85 -34.37
C GLY A 504 -40.58 -63.94 -33.26
N GLN A 505 -41.32 -64.48 -32.29
CA GLN A 505 -41.77 -63.75 -31.10
C GLN A 505 -40.62 -63.32 -30.19
N ALA A 506 -39.62 -64.19 -29.99
CA ALA A 506 -38.44 -63.85 -29.20
C ALA A 506 -37.63 -62.73 -29.87
N ASN A 507 -37.51 -62.76 -31.20
CA ASN A 507 -36.81 -61.73 -31.97
C ASN A 507 -37.53 -60.38 -31.91
N SER A 508 -38.86 -60.34 -32.06
CA SER A 508 -39.63 -59.10 -31.93
C SER A 508 -39.60 -58.55 -30.50
N SER A 509 -39.67 -59.42 -29.49
CA SER A 509 -39.48 -59.07 -28.08
C SER A 509 -38.10 -58.45 -27.81
N TRP A 510 -37.05 -58.99 -28.45
CA TRP A 510 -35.69 -58.46 -28.33
C TRP A 510 -35.55 -57.08 -28.96
N HIS A 511 -36.00 -56.90 -30.20
CA HIS A 511 -35.98 -55.60 -30.87
C HIS A 511 -36.75 -54.53 -30.09
N GLU A 512 -37.89 -54.90 -29.50
CA GLU A 512 -38.67 -53.96 -28.69
C GLU A 512 -37.95 -53.59 -27.37
N ARG A 513 -37.24 -54.54 -26.74
CA ARG A 513 -36.38 -54.24 -25.58
C ARG A 513 -35.18 -53.38 -25.95
N GLU A 514 -34.52 -53.67 -27.07
CA GLU A 514 -33.40 -52.89 -27.58
C GLU A 514 -33.82 -51.45 -27.87
N ALA A 515 -34.95 -51.24 -28.55
CA ALA A 515 -35.48 -49.90 -28.83
C ALA A 515 -35.80 -49.13 -27.53
N ARG A 516 -36.42 -49.79 -26.53
CA ARG A 516 -36.65 -49.18 -25.21
C ARG A 516 -35.34 -48.83 -24.50
N LEU A 517 -34.36 -49.72 -24.53
CA LEU A 517 -33.05 -49.49 -23.90
C LEU A 517 -32.32 -48.31 -24.55
N ALA A 518 -32.32 -48.24 -25.88
CA ALA A 518 -31.75 -47.13 -26.63
C ALA A 518 -32.42 -45.79 -26.29
N GLN A 519 -33.74 -45.78 -26.14
CA GLN A 519 -34.49 -44.59 -25.74
C GLN A 519 -34.15 -44.14 -24.30
N GLN A 520 -34.03 -45.08 -23.35
CA GLN A 520 -33.60 -44.78 -21.99
C GLN A 520 -32.16 -44.26 -21.96
N MET A 521 -31.25 -44.89 -22.69
CA MET A 521 -29.84 -44.48 -22.80
C MET A 521 -29.73 -43.06 -23.38
N LYS A 522 -30.53 -42.73 -24.38
CA LYS A 522 -30.64 -41.37 -24.93
C LYS A 522 -31.04 -40.35 -23.85
N GLY A 523 -32.01 -40.70 -23.00
CA GLY A 523 -32.42 -39.86 -21.86
C GLY A 523 -31.29 -39.62 -20.85
N VAL A 524 -30.54 -40.68 -20.49
CA VAL A 524 -29.37 -40.57 -19.61
C VAL A 524 -28.29 -39.68 -20.21
N VAL A 525 -27.97 -39.87 -21.49
CA VAL A 525 -26.96 -39.05 -22.20
C VAL A 525 -27.38 -37.58 -22.24
N GLN A 526 -28.66 -37.28 -22.47
CA GLN A 526 -29.18 -35.91 -22.43
C GLN A 526 -29.05 -35.30 -21.02
N LEU A 527 -29.35 -36.07 -19.97
CA LEU A 527 -29.22 -35.63 -18.60
C LEU A 527 -27.77 -35.31 -18.24
N VAL A 528 -26.84 -36.22 -18.55
CA VAL A 528 -25.39 -36.02 -18.34
C VAL A 528 -24.87 -34.83 -19.15
N GLY A 529 -25.32 -34.66 -20.40
CA GLY A 529 -24.97 -33.48 -21.21
C GLY A 529 -25.46 -32.17 -20.58
N HIS A 530 -26.66 -32.17 -20.00
CA HIS A 530 -27.17 -31.01 -19.27
C HIS A 530 -26.37 -30.74 -17.99
N GLN A 531 -26.02 -31.77 -17.21
CA GLN A 531 -25.13 -31.65 -16.04
C GLN A 531 -23.78 -31.03 -16.41
N ALA A 532 -23.14 -31.50 -17.49
CA ALA A 532 -21.87 -30.96 -17.97
C ALA A 532 -21.97 -29.49 -18.38
N SER A 533 -23.03 -29.09 -19.07
CA SER A 533 -23.28 -27.69 -19.45
C SER A 533 -23.44 -26.79 -18.22
N MET A 534 -24.22 -27.24 -17.24
CA MET A 534 -24.49 -26.55 -15.98
C MET A 534 -23.22 -26.37 -15.14
N LEU A 535 -22.41 -27.44 -15.02
CA LEU A 535 -21.09 -27.40 -14.36
C LEU A 535 -20.14 -26.43 -15.07
N GLY A 536 -20.05 -26.48 -16.41
CA GLY A 536 -19.21 -25.57 -17.19
C GLY A 536 -19.63 -24.10 -17.10
N ALA A 537 -20.93 -23.82 -16.98
CA ALA A 537 -21.42 -22.46 -16.71
C ALA A 537 -21.02 -21.98 -15.31
N GLY A 538 -21.11 -22.85 -14.30
CA GLY A 538 -20.65 -22.59 -12.94
C GLY A 538 -19.14 -22.30 -12.89
N GLU A 539 -18.33 -23.10 -13.58
CA GLU A 539 -16.88 -22.92 -13.67
C GLU A 539 -16.51 -21.59 -14.30
N ARG A 540 -17.14 -21.21 -15.43
CA ARG A 540 -16.91 -19.90 -16.06
C ARG A 540 -17.22 -18.73 -15.12
N ARG A 541 -18.31 -18.81 -14.35
CA ARG A 541 -18.65 -17.78 -13.36
C ARG A 541 -17.63 -17.74 -12.21
N LEU A 542 -17.16 -18.90 -11.75
CA LEU A 542 -16.12 -18.99 -10.71
C LEU A 542 -14.81 -18.36 -11.20
N ILE A 543 -14.37 -18.66 -12.41
CA ILE A 543 -13.16 -18.07 -13.01
C ILE A 543 -13.32 -16.54 -13.13
N ARG A 544 -14.50 -16.05 -13.54
CA ARG A 544 -14.77 -14.61 -13.62
C ARG A 544 -14.65 -13.93 -12.26
N VAL A 545 -15.32 -14.45 -11.23
CA VAL A 545 -15.27 -13.90 -9.87
C VAL A 545 -13.85 -13.98 -9.28
N LYS A 546 -13.11 -15.06 -9.55
CA LYS A 546 -11.69 -15.18 -9.17
C LYS A 546 -10.83 -14.09 -9.84
N GLY A 547 -11.06 -13.81 -11.12
CA GLY A 547 -10.39 -12.73 -11.84
C GLY A 547 -10.71 -11.35 -11.26
N GLU A 548 -11.99 -11.08 -10.99
CA GLU A 548 -12.44 -9.83 -10.35
C GLU A 548 -11.80 -9.65 -8.96
N LEU A 549 -11.69 -10.71 -8.16
CA LEU A 549 -11.03 -10.69 -6.85
C LEU A 549 -9.52 -10.43 -6.96
N GLN A 550 -8.83 -11.05 -7.92
CA GLN A 550 -7.40 -10.82 -8.14
C GLN A 550 -7.11 -9.38 -8.58
N GLU A 551 -7.94 -8.82 -9.47
CA GLU A 551 -7.81 -7.43 -9.88
C GLU A 551 -8.12 -6.46 -8.72
N MET A 552 -9.12 -6.77 -7.89
CA MET A 552 -9.40 -5.99 -6.68
C MET A 552 -8.24 -6.02 -5.69
N LYS A 553 -7.62 -7.19 -5.47
CA LYS A 553 -6.41 -7.32 -4.63
C LYS A 553 -5.25 -6.46 -5.15
N ARG A 554 -4.99 -6.50 -6.46
CA ARG A 554 -3.91 -5.71 -7.09
C ARG A 554 -4.16 -4.21 -6.90
N ARG A 555 -5.39 -3.76 -7.19
CA ARG A 555 -5.78 -2.35 -7.02
C ARG A 555 -5.69 -1.92 -5.56
N LEU A 556 -6.21 -2.70 -4.62
CA LEU A 556 -6.11 -2.38 -3.19
C LEU A 556 -4.64 -2.19 -2.77
N ALA A 557 -3.74 -3.04 -3.24
CA ALA A 557 -2.31 -2.87 -2.97
C ALA A 557 -1.73 -1.58 -3.57
N ASP A 558 -2.13 -1.23 -4.79
CA ASP A 558 -1.72 0.02 -5.45
C ASP A 558 -2.28 1.27 -4.73
N GLU A 559 -3.55 1.22 -4.31
CA GLU A 559 -4.22 2.28 -3.57
C GLU A 559 -3.58 2.50 -2.20
N VAL A 560 -3.35 1.43 -1.43
CA VAL A 560 -2.67 1.50 -0.12
C VAL A 560 -1.26 2.05 -0.26
N ARG A 561 -0.52 1.65 -1.31
CA ARG A 561 0.81 2.20 -1.59
C ARG A 561 0.73 3.69 -1.93
N GLY A 562 -0.24 4.09 -2.74
CA GLY A 562 -0.53 5.49 -3.07
C GLY A 562 -0.80 6.32 -1.81
N CYS A 563 -1.77 5.90 -0.99
CA CYS A 563 -2.11 6.57 0.27
C CYS A 563 -0.91 6.67 1.22
N ARG A 564 -0.10 5.61 1.34
CA ARG A 564 1.13 5.64 2.15
C ARG A 564 2.12 6.68 1.63
N SER A 565 2.30 6.79 0.32
CA SER A 565 3.19 7.79 -0.27
C SER A 565 2.71 9.22 -0.03
N THR A 566 1.40 9.47 -0.17
CA THR A 566 0.80 10.78 0.15
C THR A 566 0.94 11.11 1.63
N ALA A 567 0.70 10.14 2.53
CA ALA A 567 0.85 10.32 3.97
C ALA A 567 2.29 10.68 4.36
N MET A 568 3.29 10.02 3.75
CA MET A 568 4.70 10.36 3.94
C MET A 568 5.05 11.77 3.42
N GLY A 569 4.45 12.18 2.29
CA GLY A 569 4.60 13.54 1.75
C GLY A 569 4.04 14.60 2.71
N VAL A 570 2.81 14.39 3.18
CA VAL A 570 2.17 15.27 4.18
C VAL A 570 2.98 15.31 5.48
N GLN A 571 3.49 14.18 5.96
CA GLN A 571 4.33 14.15 7.16
C GLN A 571 5.58 15.01 6.97
N LYS A 572 6.23 14.95 5.80
CA LYS A 572 7.39 15.79 5.49
C LYS A 572 7.05 17.28 5.51
N GLU A 573 5.95 17.68 4.85
CA GLU A 573 5.51 19.07 4.84
C GLU A 573 5.16 19.57 6.25
N VAL A 574 4.48 18.76 7.07
CA VAL A 574 4.17 19.10 8.47
C VAL A 574 5.44 19.28 9.28
N THR A 575 6.46 18.43 9.10
CA THR A 575 7.75 18.61 9.79
C THR A 575 8.48 19.88 9.36
N GLU A 576 8.41 20.25 8.08
CA GLU A 576 9.01 21.48 7.56
C GLU A 576 8.30 22.72 8.12
N VAL A 577 6.97 22.71 8.13
CA VAL A 577 6.17 23.78 8.76
C VAL A 577 6.48 23.87 10.25
N GLY A 578 6.63 22.75 10.96
CA GLY A 578 7.07 22.73 12.36
C GLY A 578 8.43 23.39 12.57
N GLY A 579 9.40 23.15 11.67
CA GLY A 579 10.69 23.83 11.67
C GLY A 579 10.59 25.34 11.43
N ARG A 580 9.70 25.76 10.54
CA ARG A 580 9.42 27.19 10.30
C ARG A 580 8.77 27.86 11.50
N VAL A 581 7.80 27.20 12.14
CA VAL A 581 7.11 27.72 13.34
C VAL A 581 8.10 27.88 14.50
N THR A 582 8.92 26.87 14.77
CA THR A 582 9.95 26.95 15.82
C THR A 582 10.95 28.08 15.58
N SER A 583 11.38 28.30 14.33
CA SER A 583 12.23 29.45 13.99
C SER A 583 11.54 30.80 14.27
N VAL A 584 10.24 30.92 14.00
CA VAL A 584 9.48 32.14 14.30
C VAL A 584 9.31 32.32 15.81
N GLU A 585 9.04 31.24 16.54
CA GLU A 585 8.95 31.26 18.01
C GLU A 585 10.26 31.73 18.65
N ASP A 586 11.41 31.28 18.15
CA ASP A 586 12.71 31.69 18.68
C ASP A 586 13.04 33.16 18.35
N GLN A 587 12.66 33.66 17.18
CA GLN A 587 12.76 35.09 16.86
C GLN A 587 11.87 35.94 17.79
N CYS A 588 10.63 35.51 18.05
CA CYS A 588 9.73 36.18 18.98
C CYS A 588 10.28 36.18 20.42
N LYS A 589 10.88 35.08 20.90
CA LYS A 589 11.57 35.05 22.19
C LYS A 589 12.73 36.05 22.23
N GLY A 590 13.51 36.14 21.15
CA GLY A 590 14.60 37.13 21.02
C GLY A 590 14.10 38.57 21.13
N LEU A 591 12.98 38.89 20.46
CA LEU A 591 12.34 40.21 20.56
C LEU A 591 11.80 40.49 21.97
N ASN A 592 11.27 39.49 22.66
CA ASN A 592 10.82 39.62 24.04
C ASN A 592 11.97 39.93 25.00
N ASN A 593 13.12 39.27 24.82
CA ASN A 593 14.32 39.56 25.61
C ASN A 593 14.82 40.99 25.35
N LEU A 594 14.82 41.43 24.08
CA LEU A 594 15.19 42.80 23.73
C LEU A 594 14.24 43.83 24.36
N ALA A 595 12.93 43.55 24.40
CA ALA A 595 11.96 44.40 25.07
C ALA A 595 12.23 44.50 26.58
N GLU A 596 12.60 43.39 27.23
CA GLU A 596 12.99 43.39 28.64
C GLU A 596 14.27 44.20 28.90
N ASP A 597 15.27 44.09 28.02
CA ASP A 597 16.50 44.87 28.12
C ASP A 597 16.26 46.37 27.93
N LEU A 598 15.36 46.76 27.00
CA LEU A 598 14.96 48.15 26.82
C LEU A 598 14.25 48.72 28.06
N GLU A 599 13.41 47.93 28.72
CA GLU A 599 12.76 48.37 29.95
C GLU A 599 13.78 48.55 31.09
N LYS A 600 14.76 47.65 31.24
CA LYS A 600 15.86 47.81 32.21
C LYS A 600 16.68 49.08 31.96
N ILE A 601 17.01 49.37 30.70
CA ILE A 601 17.73 50.60 30.33
C ILE A 601 16.90 51.82 30.71
N ARG A 602 15.59 51.81 30.44
CA ARG A 602 14.68 52.88 30.81
C ARG A 602 14.63 53.08 32.32
N GLU A 603 14.47 52.02 33.09
CA GLU A 603 14.46 52.08 34.56
C GLU A 603 15.75 52.68 35.13
N GLU A 604 16.91 52.27 34.63
CA GLU A 604 18.20 52.80 35.07
C GLU A 604 18.37 54.28 34.67
N LEU A 605 17.91 54.68 33.49
CA LEU A 605 17.94 56.07 33.05
C LEU A 605 17.01 56.95 33.89
N GLU A 606 15.79 56.49 34.20
CA GLU A 606 14.88 57.17 35.12
C GLU A 606 15.51 57.29 36.52
N ARG A 607 16.19 56.25 37.01
CA ARG A 607 16.92 56.27 38.29
C ARG A 607 18.04 57.32 38.30
N GLN A 608 18.87 57.36 37.26
CA GLN A 608 19.95 58.35 37.16
C GLN A 608 19.42 59.78 37.04
N SER A 609 18.39 59.99 36.22
CA SER A 609 17.71 61.29 36.09
C SER A 609 17.18 61.79 37.43
N ASN A 610 16.49 60.92 38.18
CA ASN A 610 15.98 61.25 39.52
C ASN A 610 17.13 61.54 40.50
N GLY A 611 18.22 60.78 40.46
CA GLY A 611 19.41 61.03 41.29
C GLY A 611 20.05 62.39 41.01
N LEU A 612 20.23 62.74 39.73
CA LEU A 612 20.74 64.06 39.31
C LEU A 612 19.80 65.19 39.72
N LEU A 613 18.49 65.02 39.57
CA LEU A 613 17.49 66.01 40.01
C LEU A 613 17.56 66.26 41.52
N VAL A 614 17.72 65.21 42.32
CA VAL A 614 17.89 65.34 43.78
C VAL A 614 19.20 66.08 44.11
N GLN A 615 20.31 65.75 43.44
CA GLN A 615 21.60 66.41 43.66
C GLN A 615 21.56 67.89 43.29
N VAL A 616 20.98 68.23 42.14
CA VAL A 616 20.82 69.62 41.69
C VAL A 616 19.91 70.38 42.65
N ASN A 617 18.79 69.78 43.09
CA ASN A 617 17.90 70.42 44.06
C ASN A 617 18.60 70.65 45.41
N GLY A 618 19.42 69.69 45.87
CA GLY A 618 20.23 69.85 47.08
C GLY A 618 21.28 70.96 46.96
N THR A 619 21.98 71.02 45.82
CA THR A 619 22.98 72.06 45.54
C THR A 619 22.34 73.44 45.44
N LEU A 620 21.20 73.55 44.76
CA LEU A 620 20.44 74.80 44.65
C LEU A 620 19.93 75.27 46.01
N SER A 621 19.43 74.35 46.83
CA SER A 621 19.00 74.64 48.21
C SER A 621 20.17 75.16 49.06
N SER A 622 21.35 74.53 48.96
CA SER A 622 22.56 74.97 49.66
C SER A 622 23.02 76.35 49.20
N HIS A 623 23.07 76.59 47.88
CA HIS A 623 23.43 77.90 47.32
C HIS A 623 22.42 78.98 47.71
N ALA A 624 21.12 78.67 47.75
CA ALA A 624 20.08 79.59 48.21
C ALA A 624 20.30 79.98 49.68
N GLN A 625 20.67 79.02 50.52
CA GLN A 625 21.03 79.30 51.92
C GLN A 625 22.29 80.17 52.03
N GLN A 626 23.36 79.85 51.31
CA GLN A 626 24.59 80.66 51.30
C GLN A 626 24.36 82.09 50.81
N LEU A 627 23.52 82.28 49.78
CA LEU A 627 23.12 83.61 49.31
C LEU A 627 22.32 84.38 50.37
N SER A 628 21.46 83.70 51.12
CA SER A 628 20.72 84.31 52.22
C SER A 628 21.63 84.77 53.36
N GLU A 629 22.65 83.97 53.70
CA GLU A 629 23.67 84.28 54.70
C GLU A 629 24.57 85.44 54.25
N LEU A 630 25.04 85.40 53.00
CA LEU A 630 25.84 86.48 52.40
C LEU A 630 25.05 87.79 52.34
N ARG A 631 23.76 87.75 52.00
CA ARG A 631 22.88 88.92 52.01
C ARG A 631 22.72 89.49 53.42
N GLY A 632 22.67 88.63 54.44
CA GLY A 632 22.71 89.04 55.85
C GLY A 632 24.03 89.70 56.23
N GLY A 633 25.16 89.12 55.81
CA GLY A 633 26.51 89.66 56.04
C GLY A 633 26.77 90.99 55.34
N LEU A 634 26.34 91.13 54.09
CA LEU A 634 26.51 92.37 53.31
C LEU A 634 25.73 93.53 53.93
N ARG A 635 24.51 93.29 54.44
CA ARG A 635 23.76 94.28 55.24
C ARG A 635 24.53 94.76 56.46
N ASN A 636 25.41 93.92 57.00
CA ASN A 636 26.22 94.21 58.19
C ASN A 636 27.55 94.91 57.86
N CYS A 637 28.06 94.77 56.63
CA CYS A 637 29.26 95.47 56.15
C CYS A 637 28.96 96.85 55.55
N THR A 638 27.83 97.03 54.85
CA THR A 638 27.46 98.35 54.29
C THR A 638 27.15 99.40 55.37
N SER A 639 26.97 98.99 56.62
CA SER A 639 26.91 99.90 57.77
C SER A 639 28.29 100.38 58.25
N GLN A 640 29.40 99.91 57.66
CA GLN A 640 30.78 100.23 58.04
C GLN A 640 31.67 100.51 56.80
N VAL A 641 31.88 101.81 56.50
CA VAL A 641 33.08 102.42 55.84
C VAL A 641 33.09 102.64 54.30
N GLU A 642 33.35 103.90 53.89
CA GLU A 642 33.68 104.46 52.56
C GLU A 642 35.18 104.36 52.20
N PRO A 643 35.53 104.22 50.90
CA PRO A 643 36.84 104.66 50.39
C PRO A 643 36.82 105.36 49.00
N THR A 644 37.75 106.30 48.80
CA THR A 644 38.12 106.89 47.50
C THR A 644 39.17 106.02 46.82
N GLN A 645 38.77 105.34 45.74
CA GLN A 645 39.68 104.99 44.63
C GLN A 645 39.96 106.24 43.83
N GLN A 646 41.07 106.26 43.08
CA GLN A 646 41.10 106.70 41.69
C GLN A 646 42.46 106.40 41.05
N SER A 647 42.61 106.09 39.78
CA SER A 647 41.87 105.44 38.69
C SER A 647 42.74 105.80 37.47
N LEU A 648 42.22 105.49 36.31
CA LEU A 648 42.77 105.36 34.97
C LEU A 648 43.42 106.62 34.37
N GLU A 649 44.04 106.60 33.19
CA GLU A 649 43.23 106.55 31.97
C GLU A 649 43.91 106.41 30.61
N PRO A 650 43.10 105.91 29.65
CA PRO A 650 43.44 105.58 28.28
C PRO A 650 42.92 106.65 27.30
N GLU A 651 43.06 106.38 26.00
CA GLU A 651 41.94 106.35 25.05
C GLU A 651 42.48 106.14 23.63
N LEU A 652 41.82 105.33 22.80
CA LEU A 652 40.71 105.77 21.93
C LEU A 652 40.42 104.67 20.89
N ARG A 653 39.16 104.22 20.88
CA ARG A 653 38.50 103.48 19.79
C ARG A 653 38.42 104.37 18.53
N ARG A 654 38.13 103.92 17.31
CA ARG A 654 36.94 103.17 16.87
C ARG A 654 36.96 103.08 15.33
N GLY A 655 36.47 101.96 14.80
CA GLY A 655 35.98 101.87 13.42
C GLY A 655 35.78 100.41 13.04
N ASP A 656 34.53 99.93 12.94
CA ASP A 656 33.99 99.52 11.63
C ASP A 656 32.62 98.86 11.74
N THR A 657 31.78 99.32 10.82
CA THR A 657 30.48 98.82 10.40
C THR A 657 30.61 97.48 9.66
N PHE A 658 29.77 96.52 10.05
CA PHE A 658 29.52 95.27 9.34
C PHE A 658 28.78 95.48 8.02
N THR A 659 29.17 94.73 6.99
CA THR A 659 28.28 94.20 5.95
C THR A 659 28.50 92.69 5.85
N LEU A 660 27.40 91.93 5.88
CA LEU A 660 27.33 90.47 5.85
C LEU A 660 27.78 89.90 4.50
N ASN A 661 28.52 88.79 4.55
CA ASN A 661 28.19 87.55 3.84
C ASN A 661 28.53 86.37 4.75
#